data_AF-A0A517TRZ6-F1
#
_entry.id   AF-A0A517TRZ6-F1
#
_cell.length_a   1.000
_cell.length_b   1.000
_cell.length_c   1.000
_cell.angle_alpha   90.00
_cell.angle_beta   90.00
_cell.angle_gamma   90.00
#
_symmetry.space_group_name_H-M   'P 1'
#
loop_
_entity.id
_entity.type
_entity.pdbx_description
1 polymer ?
#
loop_
_entity_poly.entity_id
_entity_poly.type
_entity_poly.pdbx_seq_one_letter_code
_entity_poly.pdbx_strand_id
1 'polypeptide(L)'
;MAPLRFNPQSLFRMFQPARASQLTLAKGTRRRKGLGFESLESRQMMAADMAEIVGTVRLDVQNDDNAANDTLIAGATVQLYRDNGNGTFDVGDAVVGGIATTDALGQYRFTGLGAGKYFAKLTLPSAFQTKAGGGLQEINISAAESDGTIGQTIDDFESNQIAGAAPPLPSSDNSTKADTGVLGGERDLHVVLTEGSDIYSSVSLISGGGFLRLASGSMVKGNAKVVWDGQDGSATSLNPTGLGGLDFTSFNGNTMTGVVLKVGADHPNSVVKLKVYTNAGKWTEFTATVPETNGGAATAQLTFNFTGPASNSAGGGVDFSSVGAIELTFEGVTAVDGMVSLVGVIGLTTKTADFTAYEKINLGDRVWNDANNNSQLDNGEQGISGVKLNLYSDVDANNQFTPGVDTFVATTNTNGTGFYQFTDLLPGHYIVQVDSSNFNAGQALEGLKSSTGGAVDPDNGVDGDDNGVALAGYGVVSQALSLIAANNTVDFGFFGFDLVLDKSIEQTSASPLEELEYTVRIINDGPSTAQNVSFVDDLPAGVTYKSLTVDKAGINLTHSSGKITGSLGNMAAGEVILVKIRVDVKANATGTLLNKAEVSAPDEEYLLNNKDEVEIPIVPKIDLAVDKIDSKDPVKPGETFTYTVTVVNNGPSSATGVTVVDTMPATGVTYLTSSRAVSVNGRELTYDLGGLAAGASVTFTITVQVNQNFTGTLLNEVVVSANEEETTYANNHDAEPTVVKIDPASLDGYVYVDKDNDGIKDGGEKPIAAVILTLTGTDIFGASVTRTTVTDANGYYSFANLVPGTYHVNQTQPTKYKDGKDTVGNTFNLLGEMLINKNGFLGLDTVGNDNADADSIQQITLDSGYAAKDYNFGELAVTTSKVDFIRPIFYR
;
A
#
# COMPACT_ATOMS: atom_id res chain seq x y z
N MET A 1 63.55 3.39 31.35
CA MET A 1 63.66 4.39 32.44
C MET A 1 62.46 4.21 33.37
N ALA A 2 62.72 4.00 34.67
CA ALA A 2 61.70 4.00 35.73
C ALA A 2 61.30 5.45 36.11
N PRO A 3 60.40 5.70 37.08
CA PRO A 3 58.97 5.35 37.17
C PRO A 3 58.10 6.55 37.65
N LEU A 4 56.77 6.35 37.82
CA LEU A 4 55.87 6.87 38.88
C LEU A 4 54.42 6.48 38.50
N ARG A 5 53.93 5.31 38.90
CA ARG A 5 53.09 4.99 40.08
C ARG A 5 51.71 5.68 40.13
N PHE A 6 50.65 4.90 39.91
CA PHE A 6 49.46 4.85 40.77
C PHE A 6 48.97 3.39 40.88
N ASN A 7 48.53 3.03 42.09
CA ASN A 7 48.52 1.69 42.67
C ASN A 7 47.14 1.01 42.56
N PRO A 8 47.05 -0.31 42.26
CA PRO A 8 45.81 -1.07 42.21
C PRO A 8 45.50 -1.82 43.53
N GLN A 9 44.33 -2.45 43.53
CA GLN A 9 43.73 -3.28 44.56
C GLN A 9 44.63 -4.40 45.13
N SER A 10 44.49 -4.71 46.41
CA SER A 10 44.20 -6.05 46.96
C SER A 10 44.40 -6.12 48.49
N LEU A 11 43.83 -7.18 49.10
CA LEU A 11 44.29 -7.96 50.27
C LEU A 11 43.43 -7.96 51.56
N PHE A 12 42.83 -9.13 51.79
CA PHE A 12 43.06 -10.07 52.92
C PHE A 12 43.04 -9.62 54.40
N ARG A 13 42.43 -10.52 55.21
CA ARG A 13 42.69 -10.92 56.62
C ARG A 13 41.96 -10.19 57.79
N MET A 14 40.97 -10.90 58.33
CA MET A 14 40.89 -11.52 59.68
C MET A 14 41.51 -10.82 60.92
N PHE A 15 40.71 -10.80 62.01
CA PHE A 15 40.98 -10.68 63.47
C PHE A 15 40.41 -9.44 64.22
N GLN A 16 39.71 -9.75 65.33
CA GLN A 16 39.05 -8.93 66.39
C GLN A 16 40.03 -7.97 67.15
N PRO A 17 39.68 -7.19 68.24
CA PRO A 17 38.44 -7.11 69.06
C PRO A 17 38.02 -5.72 69.65
N ALA A 18 36.91 -5.75 70.43
CA ALA A 18 36.62 -5.01 71.68
C ALA A 18 35.94 -3.61 71.71
N ARG A 19 34.73 -3.57 72.31
CA ARG A 19 34.25 -2.81 73.50
C ARG A 19 32.72 -2.68 73.43
N ALA A 20 31.88 -3.31 74.26
CA ALA A 20 31.72 -3.25 75.71
C ALA A 20 31.41 -1.84 76.24
N SER A 21 30.11 -1.52 76.30
CA SER A 21 29.55 -0.42 77.09
C SER A 21 28.65 -0.99 78.18
N GLN A 22 29.09 -0.80 79.43
CA GLN A 22 28.36 -1.07 80.66
C GLN A 22 27.23 -0.05 80.84
N LEU A 23 26.06 -0.48 81.31
CA LEU A 23 25.22 0.36 82.16
C LEU A 23 24.68 -0.44 83.35
N THR A 24 24.66 0.24 84.48
CA THR A 24 24.78 -0.28 85.84
C THR A 24 23.42 -0.56 86.49
N LEU A 25 23.42 -1.53 87.41
CA LEU A 25 22.30 -2.00 88.22
C LEU A 25 21.61 -0.89 89.06
N ALA A 26 20.27 -0.94 89.10
CA ALA A 26 19.48 -0.50 90.24
C ALA A 26 18.77 -1.71 90.87
N LYS A 27 19.03 -1.90 92.17
CA LYS A 27 18.59 -3.04 92.99
C LYS A 27 17.30 -2.64 93.71
N GLY A 28 16.18 -3.28 93.38
CA GLY A 28 14.87 -3.04 94.00
C GLY A 28 14.11 -4.35 94.26
N THR A 29 14.13 -4.77 95.53
CA THR A 29 13.15 -5.62 96.25
C THR A 29 12.23 -6.59 95.49
N ARG A 30 12.47 -7.89 95.76
CA ARG A 30 11.60 -9.02 95.46
C ARG A 30 10.14 -8.79 95.91
N ARG A 31 9.21 -8.88 94.96
CA ARG A 31 7.89 -9.50 95.16
C ARG A 31 7.79 -10.65 94.16
N ARG A 32 7.68 -11.89 94.65
CA ARG A 32 7.27 -13.04 93.82
C ARG A 32 5.85 -12.74 93.33
N LYS A 33 5.69 -12.31 92.08
CA LYS A 33 4.44 -12.56 91.36
C LYS A 33 4.45 -14.05 91.05
N GLY A 34 3.45 -14.77 91.58
CA GLY A 34 3.19 -16.14 91.15
C GLY A 34 3.09 -16.14 89.64
N LEU A 35 3.86 -17.01 89.00
CA LEU A 35 3.56 -17.45 87.65
C LEU A 35 2.18 -18.09 87.75
N GLY A 36 1.16 -17.42 87.19
CA GLY A 36 -0.07 -18.10 86.84
C GLY A 36 0.32 -19.13 85.80
N PHE A 37 0.50 -20.36 86.24
CA PHE A 37 0.38 -21.50 85.35
C PHE A 37 -1.06 -21.47 84.86
N GLU A 38 -1.30 -20.85 83.71
CA GLU A 38 -2.43 -21.25 82.89
C GLU A 38 -2.24 -22.75 82.64
N SER A 39 -3.20 -23.52 83.13
CA SER A 39 -3.26 -24.97 82.98
C SER A 39 -3.14 -25.33 81.50
N LEU A 40 -1.98 -25.88 81.12
CA LEU A 40 -1.79 -26.57 79.85
C LEU A 40 -2.45 -27.97 79.83
N GLU A 41 -3.31 -28.31 80.81
CA GLU A 41 -4.00 -29.61 80.88
C GLU A 41 -5.23 -29.74 79.96
N SER A 42 -5.56 -28.72 79.16
CA SER A 42 -6.63 -28.84 78.14
C SER A 42 -6.10 -29.10 76.72
N ARG A 43 -4.79 -29.26 76.51
CA ARG A 43 -4.18 -29.24 75.15
C ARG A 43 -3.49 -30.52 74.70
N GLN A 44 -3.51 -31.57 75.51
CA GLN A 44 -3.21 -32.91 75.02
C GLN A 44 -4.55 -33.64 74.91
N MET A 45 -4.91 -34.07 73.69
CA MET A 45 -6.11 -34.87 73.30
C MET A 45 -7.23 -34.15 72.53
N MET A 46 -6.95 -33.06 71.81
CA MET A 46 -7.89 -32.44 70.83
C MET A 46 -7.37 -32.47 69.38
N ALA A 47 -6.50 -33.41 69.00
CA ALA A 47 -6.13 -33.57 67.58
C ALA A 47 -7.29 -34.26 66.82
N ALA A 48 -8.43 -33.60 66.73
CA ALA A 48 -9.47 -33.93 65.79
C ALA A 48 -9.35 -32.91 64.66
N ASP A 49 -9.35 -33.35 63.40
CA ASP A 49 -9.27 -32.45 62.24
C ASP A 49 -10.62 -31.71 62.07
N MET A 50 -10.95 -30.82 63.02
CA MET A 50 -12.27 -30.17 63.16
C MET A 50 -12.33 -28.79 62.52
N ALA A 51 -11.56 -28.54 61.48
CA ALA A 51 -11.78 -27.39 60.61
C ALA A 51 -12.50 -27.80 59.33
N GLU A 52 -13.21 -26.85 58.74
CA GLU A 52 -13.76 -26.94 57.40
C GLU A 52 -13.41 -25.71 56.57
N ILE A 53 -13.33 -25.91 55.25
CA ILE A 53 -13.25 -24.84 54.26
C ILE A 53 -14.52 -24.92 53.43
N VAL A 54 -15.31 -23.85 53.47
CA VAL A 54 -16.50 -23.68 52.64
C VAL A 54 -16.29 -22.49 51.71
N GLY A 55 -17.06 -22.42 50.64
CA GLY A 55 -17.08 -21.23 49.82
C GLY A 55 -18.15 -21.29 48.75
N THR A 56 -18.25 -20.19 48.04
CA THR A 56 -19.17 -19.98 46.94
C THR A 56 -18.44 -19.59 45.67
N VAL A 57 -18.96 -20.00 44.52
CA VAL A 57 -18.51 -19.53 43.20
C VAL A 57 -19.63 -18.68 42.61
N ARG A 58 -19.36 -17.40 42.37
CA ARG A 58 -20.33 -16.45 41.80
C ARG A 58 -19.87 -15.92 40.44
N LEU A 59 -20.84 -15.69 39.58
CA LEU A 59 -20.69 -15.01 38.31
C LEU A 59 -20.86 -13.51 38.52
N ASP A 60 -19.75 -12.79 38.38
CA ASP A 60 -19.70 -11.35 38.46
C ASP A 60 -19.97 -10.75 37.06
N VAL A 61 -21.18 -10.19 36.92
CA VAL A 61 -21.62 -9.52 35.69
C VAL A 61 -21.50 -7.99 35.78
N GLN A 62 -21.32 -7.45 36.98
CA GLN A 62 -21.26 -6.01 37.25
C GLN A 62 -19.83 -5.51 37.41
N ASN A 63 -18.86 -6.42 37.39
CA ASN A 63 -17.45 -6.20 37.69
C ASN A 63 -17.22 -5.60 39.09
N ASP A 64 -18.02 -6.00 40.09
CA ASP A 64 -17.91 -5.61 41.50
C ASP A 64 -17.35 -6.72 42.42
N ASP A 65 -16.65 -7.69 41.79
CA ASP A 65 -16.01 -8.87 42.39
C ASP A 65 -17.03 -9.87 42.98
N ASN A 66 -16.81 -10.46 44.16
CA ASN A 66 -17.71 -11.50 44.69
C ASN A 66 -18.84 -10.88 45.53
N ALA A 67 -19.79 -10.23 44.88
CA ALA A 67 -20.85 -9.49 45.55
C ALA A 67 -22.08 -10.38 45.81
N ALA A 68 -22.89 -10.02 46.81
CA ALA A 68 -24.03 -10.85 47.24
C ALA A 68 -25.18 -10.89 46.21
N ASN A 69 -25.22 -9.91 45.32
CA ASN A 69 -26.13 -9.76 44.17
C ASN A 69 -25.72 -10.60 42.97
N ASP A 70 -24.53 -11.21 42.97
CA ASP A 70 -24.06 -12.01 41.85
C ASP A 70 -24.72 -13.39 41.77
N THR A 71 -24.79 -13.91 40.55
CA THR A 71 -25.46 -15.19 40.27
C THR A 71 -24.55 -16.35 40.65
N LEU A 72 -25.08 -17.39 41.29
CA LEU A 72 -24.30 -18.55 41.75
C LEU A 72 -23.99 -19.52 40.60
N ILE A 73 -22.78 -20.10 40.57
CA ILE A 73 -22.37 -21.05 39.53
C ILE A 73 -22.38 -22.48 40.07
N ALA A 74 -23.25 -23.32 39.50
CA ALA A 74 -23.27 -24.77 39.73
C ALA A 74 -22.28 -25.50 38.80
N GLY A 75 -21.70 -26.60 39.28
CA GLY A 75 -20.83 -27.46 38.48
C GLY A 75 -19.37 -27.01 38.33
N ALA A 76 -18.97 -25.91 38.98
CA ALA A 76 -17.55 -25.58 39.14
C ALA A 76 -16.89 -26.58 40.09
N THR A 77 -15.60 -26.84 39.92
CA THR A 77 -14.85 -27.78 40.76
C THR A 77 -13.75 -27.07 41.53
N VAL A 78 -13.58 -27.42 42.80
CA VAL A 78 -12.50 -26.94 43.65
C VAL A 78 -11.69 -28.14 44.11
N GLN A 79 -10.37 -28.06 44.01
CA GLN A 79 -9.44 -29.04 44.56
C GLN A 79 -8.60 -28.38 45.65
N LEU A 80 -8.56 -29.01 46.82
CA LEU A 80 -7.73 -28.56 47.93
C LEU A 80 -6.35 -29.23 47.89
N TYR A 81 -5.31 -28.44 48.15
CA TYR A 81 -3.92 -28.88 48.28
C TYR A 81 -3.37 -28.42 49.62
N ARG A 82 -2.55 -29.24 50.26
CA ARG A 82 -1.82 -28.88 51.49
C ARG A 82 -0.40 -28.51 51.13
N ASP A 83 0.00 -27.33 51.60
CA ASP A 83 1.35 -26.77 51.41
C ASP A 83 2.40 -27.72 52.01
N ASN A 84 3.48 -27.95 51.26
CA ASN A 84 4.63 -28.71 51.73
C ASN A 84 5.56 -27.90 52.67
N GLY A 85 5.22 -26.64 52.94
CA GLY A 85 5.90 -25.73 53.86
C GLY A 85 6.78 -24.68 53.17
N ASN A 86 6.70 -24.57 51.84
CA ASN A 86 7.40 -23.56 51.07
C ASN A 86 6.59 -22.26 50.92
N GLY A 87 5.28 -22.30 51.19
CA GLY A 87 4.37 -21.16 51.09
C GLY A 87 4.01 -20.75 49.67
N THR A 88 4.24 -21.60 48.66
CA THR A 88 3.94 -21.33 47.25
C THR A 88 3.27 -22.54 46.60
N PHE A 89 2.17 -22.31 45.89
CA PHE A 89 1.47 -23.41 45.21
C PHE A 89 2.33 -24.05 44.11
N ASP A 90 2.69 -25.33 44.27
CA ASP A 90 3.47 -26.08 43.30
C ASP A 90 3.11 -27.59 43.24
N VAL A 91 3.84 -28.32 42.39
CA VAL A 91 3.58 -29.76 42.16
C VAL A 91 3.92 -30.65 43.36
N GLY A 92 4.65 -30.15 44.35
CA GLY A 92 4.99 -30.84 45.58
C GLY A 92 3.90 -30.74 46.65
N ASP A 93 2.86 -29.94 46.44
CA ASP A 93 1.74 -29.82 47.37
C ASP A 93 0.80 -31.03 47.28
N ALA A 94 0.42 -31.55 48.45
CA ALA A 94 -0.35 -32.78 48.54
C ALA A 94 -1.84 -32.53 48.34
N VAL A 95 -2.49 -33.30 47.47
CA VAL A 95 -3.95 -33.26 47.29
C VAL A 95 -4.66 -33.71 48.57
N VAL A 96 -5.63 -32.93 49.05
CA VAL A 96 -6.43 -33.23 50.26
C VAL A 96 -7.92 -33.20 49.93
N GLY A 97 -8.70 -34.12 50.52
CA GLY A 97 -10.17 -34.04 50.52
C GLY A 97 -10.89 -34.35 49.20
N GLY A 98 -10.21 -34.81 48.15
CA GLY A 98 -10.82 -35.05 46.83
C GLY A 98 -11.25 -33.74 46.14
N ILE A 99 -12.05 -33.83 45.07
CA ILE A 99 -12.60 -32.66 44.35
C ILE A 99 -14.00 -32.36 44.90
N ALA A 100 -14.24 -31.11 45.29
CA ALA A 100 -15.59 -30.62 45.61
C ALA A 100 -16.20 -29.98 44.36
N THR A 101 -17.44 -30.33 44.02
CA THR A 101 -18.20 -29.67 42.94
C THR A 101 -19.24 -28.75 43.54
N THR A 102 -19.39 -27.54 43.01
CA THR A 102 -20.40 -26.61 43.47
C THR A 102 -21.81 -27.12 43.18
N ASP A 103 -22.68 -27.03 44.17
CA ASP A 103 -24.08 -27.42 44.05
C ASP A 103 -24.93 -26.36 43.31
N ALA A 104 -26.25 -26.53 43.30
CA ALA A 104 -27.18 -25.58 42.69
C ALA A 104 -27.17 -24.18 43.35
N LEU A 105 -26.61 -24.08 44.57
CA LEU A 105 -26.41 -22.83 45.30
C LEU A 105 -24.97 -22.32 45.14
N GLY A 106 -24.19 -22.87 44.22
CA GLY A 106 -22.81 -22.48 43.97
C GLY A 106 -21.86 -22.78 45.14
N GLN A 107 -22.28 -23.61 46.11
CA GLN A 107 -21.53 -23.87 47.33
C GLN A 107 -20.65 -25.11 47.21
N TYR A 108 -19.46 -25.06 47.81
CA TYR A 108 -18.57 -26.20 47.98
C TYR A 108 -18.09 -26.31 49.43
N ARG A 109 -17.66 -27.51 49.84
CA ARG A 109 -17.25 -27.80 51.23
C ARG A 109 -16.16 -28.87 51.30
N PHE A 110 -15.18 -28.63 52.17
CA PHE A 110 -14.18 -29.60 52.64
C PHE A 110 -14.22 -29.67 54.16
N THR A 111 -14.34 -30.86 54.74
CA THR A 111 -14.33 -31.08 56.20
C THR A 111 -13.18 -32.01 56.59
N GLY A 112 -12.93 -32.17 57.89
CA GLY A 112 -11.86 -33.08 58.33
C GLY A 112 -10.47 -32.47 58.14
N LEU A 113 -10.33 -31.15 58.32
CA LEU A 113 -9.07 -30.45 58.06
C LEU A 113 -8.30 -30.17 59.36
N GLY A 114 -7.04 -30.59 59.38
CA GLY A 114 -6.10 -30.30 60.47
C GLY A 114 -5.36 -28.98 60.29
N ALA A 115 -4.55 -28.61 61.28
CA ALA A 115 -3.73 -27.40 61.21
C ALA A 115 -2.74 -27.43 60.03
N GLY A 116 -2.60 -26.30 59.35
CA GLY A 116 -1.71 -26.14 58.21
C GLY A 116 -2.12 -25.04 57.24
N LYS A 117 -1.29 -24.84 56.23
CA LYS A 117 -1.58 -24.00 55.07
C LYS A 117 -2.13 -24.84 53.93
N TYR A 118 -3.17 -24.33 53.29
CA TYR A 118 -3.87 -24.98 52.18
C TYR A 118 -4.01 -24.03 51.00
N PHE A 119 -4.05 -24.58 49.80
CA PHE A 119 -4.40 -23.88 48.57
C PHE A 119 -5.69 -24.47 48.00
N ALA A 120 -6.71 -23.64 47.82
CA ALA A 120 -7.93 -24.00 47.10
C ALA A 120 -7.78 -23.57 45.65
N LYS A 121 -7.85 -24.52 44.71
CA LYS A 121 -7.75 -24.28 43.27
C LYS A 121 -9.07 -24.54 42.57
N LEU A 122 -9.61 -23.51 41.94
CA LEU A 122 -10.84 -23.54 41.16
C LEU A 122 -10.59 -24.06 39.74
N THR A 123 -11.57 -24.76 39.19
CA THR A 123 -11.71 -25.07 37.78
C THR A 123 -13.17 -24.84 37.38
N LEU A 124 -13.38 -23.88 36.49
CA LEU A 124 -14.70 -23.45 36.03
C LEU A 124 -15.19 -24.26 34.81
N PRO A 125 -16.51 -24.31 34.57
CA PRO A 125 -17.06 -24.73 33.29
C PRO A 125 -16.52 -23.88 32.12
N SER A 126 -16.51 -24.44 30.90
CA SER A 126 -15.83 -23.84 29.74
C SER A 126 -16.32 -22.46 29.32
N ALA A 127 -17.55 -22.08 29.68
CA ALA A 127 -18.14 -20.78 29.38
C ALA A 127 -17.61 -19.63 30.25
N PHE A 128 -16.91 -19.96 31.35
CA PHE A 128 -16.47 -18.98 32.34
C PHE A 128 -14.95 -18.95 32.48
N GLN A 129 -14.46 -17.88 33.09
CA GLN A 129 -13.05 -17.67 33.39
C GLN A 129 -12.87 -16.88 34.69
N THR A 130 -11.62 -16.77 35.17
CA THR A 130 -11.26 -15.92 36.31
C THR A 130 -10.34 -14.80 35.84
N LYS A 131 -10.29 -13.69 36.59
CA LYS A 131 -9.16 -12.76 36.52
C LYS A 131 -7.83 -13.52 36.77
N ALA A 132 -6.72 -12.99 36.26
CA ALA A 132 -5.41 -13.59 36.47
C ALA A 132 -5.13 -13.78 37.97
N GLY A 133 -4.84 -15.02 38.39
CA GLY A 133 -4.63 -15.39 39.80
C GLY A 133 -5.91 -15.63 40.62
N GLY A 134 -7.09 -15.27 40.12
CA GLY A 134 -8.36 -15.39 40.85
C GLY A 134 -8.83 -16.83 41.10
N GLY A 135 -8.32 -17.82 40.36
CA GLY A 135 -8.66 -19.23 40.54
C GLY A 135 -7.88 -19.95 41.65
N LEU A 136 -7.08 -19.25 42.45
CA LEU A 136 -6.29 -19.84 43.53
C LEU A 136 -6.38 -19.00 44.81
N GLN A 137 -6.69 -19.62 45.94
CA GLN A 137 -6.69 -18.96 47.25
C GLN A 137 -5.83 -19.71 48.26
N GLU A 138 -5.12 -18.95 49.10
CA GLU A 138 -4.39 -19.48 50.25
C GLU A 138 -5.27 -19.40 51.51
N ILE A 139 -5.37 -20.50 52.25
CA ILE A 139 -6.11 -20.60 53.50
C ILE A 139 -5.20 -21.16 54.58
N ASN A 140 -5.13 -20.47 55.73
CA ASN A 140 -4.38 -20.91 56.89
C ASN A 140 -5.33 -21.38 58.00
N ILE A 141 -5.15 -22.61 58.47
CA ILE A 141 -5.85 -23.20 59.63
C ILE A 141 -4.83 -23.31 60.76
N SER A 142 -5.05 -22.56 61.83
CA SER A 142 -4.22 -22.62 63.03
C SER A 142 -4.52 -23.85 63.88
N ALA A 143 -3.63 -24.20 64.81
CA ALA A 143 -3.84 -25.30 65.74
C ALA A 143 -5.12 -25.15 66.60
N ALA A 144 -5.45 -23.92 67.01
CA ALA A 144 -6.68 -23.67 67.75
C ALA A 144 -7.94 -23.86 66.90
N GLU A 145 -7.86 -23.53 65.61
CA GLU A 145 -8.99 -23.67 64.68
C GLU A 145 -9.19 -25.13 64.26
N SER A 146 -8.11 -25.93 64.19
CA SER A 146 -8.24 -27.37 63.98
C SER A 146 -8.90 -28.08 65.14
N ASP A 147 -8.82 -27.58 66.38
CA ASP A 147 -9.44 -28.20 67.55
C ASP A 147 -10.99 -28.04 67.58
N GLY A 148 -11.57 -27.30 66.62
CA GLY A 148 -12.99 -26.98 66.55
C GLY A 148 -13.40 -25.81 67.46
N THR A 149 -14.69 -25.49 67.47
CA THR A 149 -15.24 -24.40 68.27
C THR A 149 -16.38 -24.88 69.16
N ILE A 150 -16.49 -24.29 70.35
CA ILE A 150 -17.64 -24.49 71.24
C ILE A 150 -18.64 -23.38 70.93
N GLY A 151 -19.82 -23.78 70.48
CA GLY A 151 -20.93 -22.89 70.16
C GLY A 151 -21.79 -22.56 71.38
N GLN A 152 -23.11 -22.71 71.23
CA GLN A 152 -24.06 -22.38 72.29
C GLN A 152 -23.79 -23.23 73.55
N THR A 153 -23.61 -22.56 74.68
CA THR A 153 -23.55 -23.23 75.99
C THR A 153 -24.98 -23.63 76.38
N ILE A 154 -25.17 -24.91 76.68
CA ILE A 154 -26.44 -25.44 77.19
C ILE A 154 -26.53 -25.13 78.68
N ASP A 155 -25.43 -25.37 79.39
CA ASP A 155 -25.35 -25.12 80.83
C ASP A 155 -23.88 -25.00 81.30
N ASP A 156 -23.60 -23.97 82.10
CA ASP A 156 -22.30 -23.72 82.74
C ASP A 156 -22.21 -24.23 84.19
N PHE A 157 -23.33 -24.61 84.80
CA PHE A 157 -23.44 -25.05 86.20
C PHE A 157 -22.82 -24.11 87.25
N GLU A 158 -22.75 -22.81 86.97
CA GLU A 158 -22.20 -21.83 87.92
C GLU A 158 -23.14 -21.62 89.13
N SER A 159 -24.45 -21.66 88.89
CA SER A 159 -25.44 -21.41 89.94
C SER A 159 -25.68 -22.62 90.85
N ASN A 160 -25.82 -22.34 92.15
CA ASN A 160 -26.08 -23.36 93.16
C ASN A 160 -27.52 -23.88 93.08
N GLN A 161 -27.66 -25.21 92.94
CA GLN A 161 -28.94 -25.93 92.96
C GLN A 161 -28.71 -27.35 93.45
N ILE A 162 -29.68 -27.91 94.19
CA ILE A 162 -29.55 -29.25 94.79
C ILE A 162 -30.89 -29.97 94.66
N ALA A 163 -30.85 -31.24 94.23
CA ALA A 163 -31.93 -32.20 94.37
C ALA A 163 -31.38 -33.48 95.00
N GLY A 164 -32.03 -34.03 96.02
CA GLY A 164 -31.55 -35.20 96.74
C GLY A 164 -32.66 -36.10 97.27
N ALA A 165 -32.55 -37.39 97.00
CA ALA A 165 -33.49 -38.41 97.47
C ALA A 165 -32.81 -39.39 98.43
N ALA A 166 -33.44 -39.66 99.58
CA ALA A 166 -32.98 -40.61 100.59
C ALA A 166 -34.15 -41.52 101.05
N PRO A 167 -33.90 -42.74 101.58
CA PRO A 167 -34.96 -43.61 102.10
C PRO A 167 -35.84 -42.96 103.17
N PRO A 168 -37.11 -43.39 103.34
CA PRO A 168 -37.74 -44.61 102.79
C PRO A 168 -38.26 -44.48 101.34
N LEU A 169 -38.40 -45.62 100.64
CA LEU A 169 -38.95 -45.68 99.28
C LEU A 169 -40.50 -45.72 99.27
N PRO A 170 -41.18 -45.16 98.24
CA PRO A 170 -40.61 -44.44 97.10
C PRO A 170 -40.09 -43.05 97.52
N SER A 171 -38.91 -42.68 97.03
CA SER A 171 -38.28 -41.39 97.34
C SER A 171 -37.77 -40.74 96.05
N SER A 172 -38.15 -39.49 95.84
CA SER A 172 -37.72 -38.67 94.72
C SER A 172 -37.71 -37.22 95.15
N ASP A 173 -36.87 -36.43 94.50
CA ASP A 173 -36.80 -34.99 94.71
C ASP A 173 -36.74 -34.28 93.35
N ASN A 174 -37.26 -33.06 93.31
CA ASN A 174 -37.19 -32.19 92.15
C ASN A 174 -36.80 -30.78 92.59
N SER A 175 -35.98 -30.14 91.79
CA SER A 175 -35.57 -28.77 92.03
C SER A 175 -35.51 -28.04 90.71
N THR A 176 -36.14 -26.87 90.68
CA THR A 176 -36.18 -26.01 89.50
C THR A 176 -35.56 -24.65 89.83
N LYS A 177 -34.80 -24.07 88.89
CA LYS A 177 -34.09 -22.82 89.11
C LYS A 177 -33.97 -22.02 87.82
N ALA A 178 -34.59 -20.85 87.79
CA ALA A 178 -34.33 -19.86 86.77
C ALA A 178 -32.86 -19.38 86.82
N ASP A 179 -32.18 -19.41 85.69
CA ASP A 179 -30.75 -19.10 85.56
C ASP A 179 -30.43 -18.58 84.16
N THR A 180 -29.73 -17.45 84.08
CA THR A 180 -29.34 -16.82 82.81
C THR A 180 -28.17 -17.52 82.12
N GLY A 181 -27.39 -18.32 82.87
CA GLY A 181 -26.31 -19.17 82.31
C GLY A 181 -26.83 -20.49 81.71
N VAL A 182 -28.14 -20.71 81.75
CA VAL A 182 -28.79 -21.95 81.33
C VAL A 182 -29.65 -21.71 80.10
N LEU A 183 -29.55 -22.63 79.15
CA LEU A 183 -30.34 -22.60 77.93
C LEU A 183 -31.84 -22.75 78.23
N GLY A 184 -32.67 -21.87 77.66
CA GLY A 184 -34.09 -21.81 77.98
C GLY A 184 -34.40 -21.04 79.27
N GLY A 185 -33.39 -20.60 80.02
CA GLY A 185 -33.52 -19.72 81.18
C GLY A 185 -33.87 -20.42 82.49
N GLU A 186 -33.90 -21.77 82.52
CA GLU A 186 -34.23 -22.57 83.70
C GLU A 186 -33.52 -23.94 83.67
N ARG A 187 -32.99 -24.38 84.82
CA ARG A 187 -32.43 -25.72 85.04
C ARG A 187 -33.36 -26.53 85.94
N ASP A 188 -33.73 -27.71 85.45
CA ASP A 188 -34.62 -28.62 86.13
C ASP A 188 -33.91 -29.91 86.54
N LEU A 189 -33.72 -30.12 87.85
CA LEU A 189 -33.12 -31.32 88.42
C LEU A 189 -34.19 -32.28 88.91
N HIS A 190 -34.05 -33.56 88.60
CA HIS A 190 -34.86 -34.62 89.18
C HIS A 190 -34.01 -35.81 89.59
N VAL A 191 -34.22 -36.30 90.81
CA VAL A 191 -33.55 -37.48 91.34
C VAL A 191 -34.59 -38.47 91.85
N VAL A 192 -34.45 -39.73 91.49
CA VAL A 192 -35.32 -40.83 91.94
C VAL A 192 -34.46 -41.90 92.58
N LEU A 193 -34.76 -42.24 93.82
CA LEU A 193 -34.19 -43.39 94.50
C LEU A 193 -34.97 -44.64 94.08
N THR A 194 -34.26 -45.62 93.52
CA THR A 194 -34.86 -46.85 92.97
C THR A 194 -34.67 -48.06 93.88
N GLU A 195 -33.55 -48.13 94.61
CA GLU A 195 -33.24 -49.22 95.55
C GLU A 195 -32.43 -48.67 96.74
N GLY A 196 -32.56 -49.30 97.91
CA GLY A 196 -31.81 -48.97 99.14
C GLY A 196 -32.69 -48.71 100.36
N SER A 197 -32.18 -49.05 101.55
CA SER A 197 -32.90 -48.90 102.83
C SER A 197 -32.11 -48.10 103.88
N ASP A 198 -30.89 -47.67 103.57
CA ASP A 198 -30.05 -46.91 104.49
C ASP A 198 -30.46 -45.43 104.53
N ILE A 199 -31.02 -44.99 105.66
CA ILE A 199 -31.52 -43.64 105.86
C ILE A 199 -30.43 -42.55 105.88
N TYR A 200 -29.14 -42.94 105.95
CA TYR A 200 -28.01 -42.01 105.92
C TYR A 200 -27.36 -41.86 104.54
N SER A 201 -27.80 -42.65 103.57
CA SER A 201 -27.33 -42.60 102.19
C SER A 201 -28.36 -41.92 101.29
N SER A 202 -27.88 -41.13 100.32
CA SER A 202 -28.73 -40.45 99.33
C SER A 202 -28.14 -40.57 97.93
N VAL A 203 -28.99 -40.34 96.94
CA VAL A 203 -28.57 -39.96 95.58
C VAL A 203 -28.84 -38.47 95.45
N SER A 204 -27.90 -37.71 94.91
CA SER A 204 -28.04 -36.25 94.80
C SER A 204 -27.40 -35.70 93.54
N LEU A 205 -28.04 -34.68 92.98
CA LEU A 205 -27.50 -33.78 91.97
C LEU A 205 -27.26 -32.42 92.62
N ILE A 206 -26.04 -31.93 92.49
CA ILE A 206 -25.61 -30.65 93.06
C ILE A 206 -24.92 -29.86 91.96
N SER A 207 -25.50 -28.76 91.51
CA SER A 207 -24.80 -27.80 90.66
C SER A 207 -24.17 -26.69 91.50
N GLY A 208 -23.02 -26.19 91.08
CA GLY A 208 -22.38 -25.00 91.65
C GLY A 208 -20.88 -24.95 91.35
N GLY A 209 -20.34 -23.73 91.17
CA GLY A 209 -18.90 -23.51 90.96
C GLY A 209 -18.37 -24.08 89.64
N GLY A 210 -19.22 -24.16 88.62
CA GLY A 210 -18.88 -24.60 87.27
C GLY A 210 -19.00 -26.11 87.05
N PHE A 211 -19.65 -26.85 87.96
CA PHE A 211 -19.86 -28.30 87.82
C PHE A 211 -21.23 -28.74 88.37
N LEU A 212 -21.84 -29.71 87.69
CA LEU A 212 -22.88 -30.58 88.20
C LEU A 212 -22.23 -31.84 88.77
N ARG A 213 -22.29 -31.98 90.08
CA ARG A 213 -21.85 -33.16 90.82
C ARG A 213 -23.01 -34.14 91.00
N LEU A 214 -22.77 -35.37 90.59
CA LEU A 214 -23.58 -36.53 90.90
C LEU A 214 -22.93 -37.27 92.07
N ALA A 215 -23.64 -37.42 93.19
CA ALA A 215 -23.15 -38.12 94.37
C ALA A 215 -24.16 -39.20 94.79
N SER A 216 -23.68 -40.42 95.05
CA SER A 216 -24.49 -41.54 95.52
C SER A 216 -23.76 -42.35 96.59
N GLY A 217 -24.44 -42.65 97.69
CA GLY A 217 -23.94 -43.57 98.72
C GLY A 217 -23.77 -45.00 98.19
N SER A 218 -22.92 -45.80 98.86
CA SER A 218 -22.60 -47.18 98.41
C SER A 218 -23.73 -48.19 98.59
N MET A 219 -24.77 -47.86 99.37
CA MET A 219 -25.91 -48.75 99.68
C MET A 219 -27.24 -48.30 99.06
N VAL A 220 -27.20 -47.36 98.12
CA VAL A 220 -28.38 -46.83 97.43
C VAL A 220 -28.17 -46.81 95.91
N LYS A 221 -29.27 -46.95 95.16
CA LYS A 221 -29.29 -46.85 93.70
C LYS A 221 -30.38 -45.91 93.25
N GLY A 222 -30.06 -45.01 92.33
CA GLY A 222 -31.05 -44.10 91.78
C GLY A 222 -30.77 -43.71 90.34
N ASN A 223 -31.72 -42.98 89.79
CA ASN A 223 -31.58 -42.28 88.52
C ASN A 223 -31.60 -40.79 88.81
N ALA A 224 -30.83 -40.05 88.03
CA ALA A 224 -30.73 -38.61 88.15
C ALA A 224 -30.83 -38.01 86.76
N LYS A 225 -31.58 -36.93 86.59
CA LYS A 225 -31.66 -36.23 85.32
C LYS A 225 -31.70 -34.73 85.48
N VAL A 226 -31.19 -34.06 84.46
CA VAL A 226 -31.30 -32.63 84.25
C VAL A 226 -32.12 -32.41 82.98
N VAL A 227 -33.09 -31.51 83.05
CA VAL A 227 -33.95 -31.13 81.93
C VAL A 227 -33.74 -29.64 81.64
N TRP A 228 -33.70 -29.32 80.35
CA TRP A 228 -33.69 -27.97 79.82
C TRP A 228 -34.78 -27.87 78.76
N ASP A 229 -35.95 -27.41 79.16
CA ASP A 229 -37.15 -27.35 78.32
C ASP A 229 -37.91 -26.03 78.49
N GLY A 230 -37.18 -24.97 78.88
CA GLY A 230 -37.72 -23.63 79.08
C GLY A 230 -38.27 -23.42 80.49
N GLN A 231 -38.83 -22.23 80.75
CA GLN A 231 -39.41 -21.91 82.05
C GLN A 231 -40.78 -22.58 82.20
N ASP A 232 -40.82 -23.74 82.85
CA ASP A 232 -42.06 -24.48 83.11
C ASP A 232 -42.21 -24.99 84.56
N GLY A 233 -41.16 -24.87 85.38
CA GLY A 233 -41.19 -25.27 86.77
C GLY A 233 -41.15 -26.80 86.99
N SER A 234 -40.79 -27.61 85.99
CA SER A 234 -40.98 -29.07 86.05
C SER A 234 -39.94 -29.92 85.32
N ALA A 235 -39.02 -30.50 86.10
CA ALA A 235 -38.16 -31.60 85.66
C ALA A 235 -38.86 -32.91 85.22
N THR A 236 -40.18 -33.03 85.40
CA THR A 236 -40.94 -34.27 85.12
C THR A 236 -41.93 -34.14 83.97
N SER A 237 -42.39 -32.93 83.65
CA SER A 237 -43.37 -32.67 82.61
C SER A 237 -42.69 -31.98 81.43
N LEU A 238 -42.04 -32.78 80.57
CA LEU A 238 -41.27 -32.24 79.46
C LEU A 238 -42.09 -31.28 78.56
N ASN A 239 -41.61 -30.05 78.38
CA ASN A 239 -42.12 -29.11 77.39
C ASN A 239 -41.30 -29.13 76.09
N PRO A 240 -41.69 -29.92 75.07
CA PRO A 240 -40.89 -30.07 73.84
C PRO A 240 -40.79 -28.80 73.00
N THR A 241 -41.43 -27.69 73.39
CA THR A 241 -41.37 -26.41 72.67
C THR A 241 -40.69 -25.29 73.46
N GLY A 242 -40.28 -25.53 74.72
CA GLY A 242 -39.92 -24.42 75.60
C GLY A 242 -38.54 -23.81 75.35
N LEU A 243 -37.67 -24.46 74.57
CA LEU A 243 -36.48 -23.80 74.00
C LEU A 243 -36.79 -22.96 72.75
N GLY A 244 -37.98 -23.09 72.16
CA GLY A 244 -38.42 -22.27 71.03
C GLY A 244 -37.86 -22.70 69.67
N GLY A 245 -37.21 -23.85 69.55
CA GLY A 245 -36.72 -24.38 68.27
C GLY A 245 -35.36 -23.81 67.89
N LEU A 246 -34.42 -23.85 68.82
CA LEU A 246 -33.07 -23.34 68.62
C LEU A 246 -32.33 -24.16 67.57
N ASP A 247 -31.58 -23.47 66.73
CA ASP A 247 -30.70 -24.10 65.77
C ASP A 247 -29.38 -24.51 66.45
N PHE A 248 -29.19 -25.82 66.61
CA PHE A 248 -27.94 -26.41 67.10
C PHE A 248 -26.99 -26.81 65.98
N THR A 249 -27.35 -26.60 64.73
CA THR A 249 -26.52 -26.96 63.56
C THR A 249 -25.62 -25.81 63.09
N SER A 250 -25.85 -24.59 63.57
CA SER A 250 -25.01 -23.43 63.28
C SER A 250 -24.80 -22.52 64.50
N PHE A 251 -23.58 -21.97 64.65
CA PHE A 251 -23.31 -20.95 65.67
C PHE A 251 -22.17 -20.03 65.24
N ASN A 252 -22.42 -18.71 65.23
CA ASN A 252 -21.46 -17.68 64.79
C ASN A 252 -20.76 -18.01 63.46
N GLY A 253 -21.52 -18.53 62.48
CA GLY A 253 -21.01 -18.89 61.15
C GLY A 253 -20.29 -20.24 61.08
N ASN A 254 -20.19 -20.98 62.18
CA ASN A 254 -19.55 -22.28 62.24
C ASN A 254 -20.59 -23.42 62.15
N THR A 255 -20.26 -24.50 61.45
CA THR A 255 -21.10 -25.71 61.41
C THR A 255 -20.97 -26.48 62.72
N MET A 256 -22.06 -26.59 63.46
CA MET A 256 -22.10 -27.35 64.71
C MET A 256 -22.41 -28.83 64.42
N THR A 257 -21.69 -29.73 65.10
CA THR A 257 -21.67 -31.16 64.76
C THR A 257 -22.04 -32.09 65.91
N GLY A 258 -22.14 -31.57 67.14
CA GLY A 258 -22.55 -32.38 68.27
C GLY A 258 -22.72 -31.59 69.56
N VAL A 259 -23.08 -32.30 70.63
CA VAL A 259 -23.04 -31.78 72.00
C VAL A 259 -21.81 -32.36 72.69
N VAL A 260 -20.99 -31.48 73.25
CA VAL A 260 -19.80 -31.85 74.03
C VAL A 260 -20.07 -31.65 75.51
N LEU A 261 -19.58 -32.58 76.31
CA LEU A 261 -19.52 -32.43 77.74
C LEU A 261 -18.23 -32.99 78.35
N LYS A 262 -17.72 -32.27 79.35
CA LYS A 262 -16.60 -32.74 80.17
C LYS A 262 -17.13 -33.52 81.35
N VAL A 263 -16.69 -34.76 81.48
CA VAL A 263 -17.20 -35.72 82.46
C VAL A 263 -16.08 -36.50 83.12
N GLY A 264 -16.39 -37.03 84.30
CA GLY A 264 -15.53 -37.97 85.01
C GLY A 264 -16.30 -38.62 86.15
N ALA A 265 -15.90 -39.84 86.49
CA ALA A 265 -16.43 -40.59 87.62
C ALA A 265 -15.31 -41.33 88.34
N ASP A 266 -15.50 -41.63 89.62
CA ASP A 266 -14.60 -42.42 90.45
C ASP A 266 -14.81 -43.95 90.34
N HIS A 267 -15.85 -44.38 89.60
CA HIS A 267 -16.22 -45.80 89.43
C HIS A 267 -16.51 -46.16 87.95
N PRO A 268 -16.13 -47.38 87.49
CA PRO A 268 -16.33 -47.79 86.11
C PRO A 268 -17.81 -48.10 85.81
N ASN A 269 -18.21 -47.88 84.55
CA ASN A 269 -19.52 -48.26 83.97
C ASN A 269 -20.71 -47.35 84.28
N SER A 270 -20.50 -46.13 84.77
CA SER A 270 -21.59 -45.14 84.81
C SER A 270 -22.03 -44.79 83.39
N VAL A 271 -23.33 -44.83 83.11
CA VAL A 271 -23.87 -44.52 81.78
C VAL A 271 -24.56 -43.16 81.81
N VAL A 272 -24.19 -42.31 80.86
CA VAL A 272 -24.85 -41.03 80.61
C VAL A 272 -25.64 -41.12 79.31
N LYS A 273 -26.87 -40.62 79.35
CA LYS A 273 -27.77 -40.53 78.20
C LYS A 273 -28.13 -39.08 77.94
N LEU A 274 -27.87 -38.61 76.73
CA LEU A 274 -28.31 -37.30 76.27
C LEU A 274 -29.46 -37.51 75.29
N LYS A 275 -30.64 -37.02 75.64
CA LYS A 275 -31.82 -37.02 74.78
C LYS A 275 -32.13 -35.59 74.34
N VAL A 276 -32.23 -35.38 73.04
CA VAL A 276 -32.55 -34.09 72.44
C VAL A 276 -33.90 -34.18 71.75
N TYR A 277 -34.78 -33.22 72.00
CA TYR A 277 -36.12 -33.13 71.45
C TYR A 277 -36.20 -31.97 70.45
N THR A 278 -36.92 -32.19 69.36
CA THR A 278 -37.35 -31.13 68.42
C THR A 278 -38.57 -30.40 68.97
N ASN A 279 -38.84 -29.21 68.45
CA ASN A 279 -40.12 -28.50 68.66
C ASN A 279 -41.37 -29.34 68.32
N ALA A 280 -41.23 -30.31 67.41
CA ALA A 280 -42.31 -31.23 67.06
C ALA A 280 -42.47 -32.41 68.04
N GLY A 281 -41.69 -32.44 69.13
CA GLY A 281 -41.69 -33.52 70.13
C GLY A 281 -40.99 -34.81 69.71
N LYS A 282 -40.40 -34.87 68.50
CA LYS A 282 -39.53 -35.98 68.08
C LYS A 282 -38.20 -35.91 68.82
N TRP A 283 -37.60 -37.05 69.15
CA TRP A 283 -36.35 -37.09 69.91
C TRP A 283 -35.35 -38.13 69.43
N THR A 284 -34.09 -37.91 69.82
CA THR A 284 -32.94 -38.79 69.60
C THR A 284 -32.17 -38.90 70.90
N GLU A 285 -31.80 -40.12 71.28
CA GLU A 285 -31.03 -40.41 72.49
C GLU A 285 -29.64 -40.93 72.12
N PHE A 286 -28.63 -40.32 72.70
CA PHE A 286 -27.25 -40.75 72.65
C PHE A 286 -26.86 -41.36 73.99
N THR A 287 -26.16 -42.49 73.95
CA THR A 287 -25.70 -43.19 75.16
C THR A 287 -24.19 -43.33 75.13
N ALA A 288 -23.54 -43.05 76.25
CA ALA A 288 -22.09 -43.22 76.40
C ALA A 288 -21.73 -43.66 77.82
N THR A 289 -20.59 -44.34 77.94
CA THR A 289 -20.01 -44.67 79.24
C THR A 289 -19.16 -43.50 79.73
N VAL A 290 -19.34 -43.10 80.99
CA VAL A 290 -18.53 -42.07 81.64
C VAL A 290 -17.16 -42.68 81.97
N PRO A 291 -16.06 -42.05 81.52
CA PRO A 291 -14.71 -42.52 81.80
C PRO A 291 -14.35 -42.33 83.28
N GLU A 292 -13.54 -43.24 83.81
CA GLU A 292 -12.92 -43.07 85.13
C GLU A 292 -11.90 -41.95 85.09
N THR A 293 -11.96 -41.05 86.08
CA THR A 293 -11.01 -39.96 86.24
C THR A 293 -10.55 -39.86 87.70
N ASN A 294 -9.37 -39.28 87.91
CA ASN A 294 -8.82 -39.16 89.26
C ASN A 294 -9.75 -38.32 90.15
N GLY A 295 -10.33 -38.95 91.17
CA GLY A 295 -11.27 -38.31 92.11
C GLY A 295 -12.59 -37.87 91.48
N GLY A 296 -13.01 -38.45 90.35
CA GLY A 296 -14.27 -38.10 89.67
C GLY A 296 -14.27 -36.75 88.96
N ALA A 297 -13.09 -36.13 88.78
CA ALA A 297 -12.97 -34.82 88.15
C ALA A 297 -13.38 -34.84 86.66
N ALA A 298 -14.13 -33.83 86.22
CA ALA A 298 -14.60 -33.66 84.84
C ALA A 298 -13.47 -33.28 83.86
N THR A 299 -12.55 -34.21 83.61
CA THR A 299 -11.32 -34.00 82.81
C THR A 299 -11.36 -34.69 81.45
N ALA A 300 -12.24 -35.69 81.27
CA ALA A 300 -12.41 -36.37 80.00
C ALA A 300 -13.52 -35.72 79.18
N GLN A 301 -13.30 -35.56 77.88
CA GLN A 301 -14.29 -35.01 76.97
C GLN A 301 -15.10 -36.14 76.31
N LEU A 302 -16.41 -35.96 76.28
CA LEU A 302 -17.34 -36.84 75.60
C LEU A 302 -18.16 -36.02 74.60
N THR A 303 -18.16 -36.43 73.34
CA THR A 303 -18.88 -35.76 72.26
C THR A 303 -19.99 -36.65 71.71
N PHE A 304 -21.20 -36.11 71.65
CA PHE A 304 -22.35 -36.72 71.02
C PHE A 304 -22.56 -36.10 69.63
N ASN A 305 -22.08 -36.79 68.61
CA ASN A 305 -22.15 -36.30 67.22
C ASN A 305 -23.58 -36.40 66.68
N PHE A 306 -24.06 -35.32 66.06
CA PHE A 306 -25.34 -35.28 65.35
C PHE A 306 -25.41 -36.25 64.16
N THR A 307 -24.26 -36.70 63.64
CA THR A 307 -24.15 -37.56 62.45
C THR A 307 -23.81 -39.04 62.75
N GLY A 308 -23.92 -39.49 64.01
CA GLY A 308 -23.68 -40.89 64.39
C GLY A 308 -24.93 -41.80 64.35
N PRO A 309 -24.77 -43.14 64.40
CA PRO A 309 -25.91 -44.04 64.58
C PRO A 309 -26.51 -43.82 65.97
N ALA A 310 -27.64 -43.11 66.04
CA ALA A 310 -28.42 -43.00 67.26
C ALA A 310 -28.79 -44.40 67.75
N SER A 311 -28.42 -44.74 68.99
CA SER A 311 -28.59 -46.10 69.50
C SER A 311 -30.05 -46.49 69.80
N ASN A 312 -31.04 -45.62 69.57
CA ASN A 312 -32.46 -45.96 69.50
C ASN A 312 -33.26 -44.82 68.84
N SER A 313 -33.66 -44.99 67.57
CA SER A 313 -34.48 -44.03 66.80
C SER A 313 -35.98 -44.28 66.97
N ALA A 314 -36.50 -44.31 68.21
CA ALA A 314 -37.94 -44.54 68.43
C ALA A 314 -38.84 -43.32 68.12
N GLY A 315 -38.31 -42.26 67.49
CA GLY A 315 -39.02 -41.00 67.22
C GLY A 315 -38.87 -40.40 65.82
N GLY A 316 -38.29 -41.12 64.84
CA GLY A 316 -38.26 -40.67 63.44
C GLY A 316 -37.18 -39.63 63.06
N GLY A 317 -36.09 -39.54 63.85
CA GLY A 317 -34.96 -38.64 63.60
C GLY A 317 -35.19 -37.21 64.12
N VAL A 318 -34.18 -36.64 64.78
CA VAL A 318 -34.22 -35.23 65.25
C VAL A 318 -33.69 -34.32 64.16
N ASP A 319 -34.41 -33.22 63.95
CA ASP A 319 -33.90 -32.05 63.25
C ASP A 319 -33.21 -31.15 64.27
N PHE A 320 -31.87 -31.19 64.32
CA PHE A 320 -31.09 -30.37 65.24
C PHE A 320 -31.14 -28.88 64.90
N SER A 321 -31.74 -28.47 63.77
CA SER A 321 -31.99 -27.05 63.48
C SER A 321 -33.23 -26.50 64.19
N SER A 322 -33.99 -27.35 64.90
CA SER A 322 -35.19 -26.95 65.64
C SER A 322 -35.31 -27.67 66.99
N VAL A 323 -34.33 -27.47 67.87
CA VAL A 323 -34.28 -28.07 69.21
C VAL A 323 -35.25 -27.37 70.17
N GLY A 324 -36.13 -28.16 70.78
CA GLY A 324 -37.20 -27.68 71.65
C GLY A 324 -37.06 -28.07 73.13
N ALA A 325 -36.30 -29.13 73.45
CA ALA A 325 -35.93 -29.50 74.82
C ALA A 325 -34.71 -30.44 74.84
N ILE A 326 -34.01 -30.53 75.98
CA ILE A 326 -32.85 -31.41 76.20
C ILE A 326 -32.97 -32.09 77.56
N GLU A 327 -32.64 -33.38 77.62
CA GLU A 327 -32.62 -34.17 78.84
C GLU A 327 -31.29 -34.92 78.95
N LEU A 328 -30.56 -34.71 80.05
CA LEU A 328 -29.35 -35.46 80.39
C LEU A 328 -29.66 -36.38 81.56
N THR A 329 -29.60 -37.70 81.35
CA THR A 329 -29.94 -38.71 82.34
C THR A 329 -28.73 -39.54 82.72
N PHE A 330 -28.59 -39.80 84.02
CA PHE A 330 -27.67 -40.75 84.63
C PHE A 330 -28.49 -41.90 85.18
N GLU A 331 -28.28 -43.10 84.66
CA GLU A 331 -29.03 -44.30 85.06
C GLU A 331 -28.19 -45.19 85.99
N GLY A 332 -28.85 -45.77 87.00
CA GLY A 332 -28.24 -46.80 87.85
C GLY A 332 -27.09 -46.31 88.73
N VAL A 333 -27.17 -45.07 89.23
CA VAL A 333 -26.12 -44.41 90.02
C VAL A 333 -25.95 -45.10 91.38
N THR A 334 -24.85 -45.85 91.56
CA THR A 334 -24.49 -46.55 92.81
C THR A 334 -23.01 -46.36 93.13
N ALA A 335 -22.67 -45.88 94.33
CA ALA A 335 -21.27 -45.66 94.73
C ALA A 335 -20.48 -44.81 93.71
N VAL A 336 -21.13 -43.78 93.15
CA VAL A 336 -20.55 -42.88 92.14
C VAL A 336 -20.44 -41.49 92.73
N ASP A 337 -19.25 -40.91 92.66
CA ASP A 337 -18.97 -39.49 92.70
C ASP A 337 -18.49 -39.05 91.31
N GLY A 338 -19.41 -38.47 90.54
CA GLY A 338 -19.16 -37.96 89.19
C GLY A 338 -19.33 -36.46 89.07
N MET A 339 -18.62 -35.84 88.13
CA MET A 339 -18.73 -34.42 87.81
C MET A 339 -18.97 -34.20 86.32
N VAL A 340 -19.78 -33.20 85.99
CA VAL A 340 -19.97 -32.63 84.65
C VAL A 340 -19.69 -31.13 84.75
N SER A 341 -18.84 -30.53 83.91
CA SER A 341 -18.48 -29.10 84.08
C SER A 341 -19.14 -28.15 83.09
N LEU A 342 -19.28 -28.58 81.84
CA LEU A 342 -19.76 -27.76 80.75
C LEU A 342 -20.55 -28.66 79.82
N VAL A 343 -21.76 -28.25 79.47
CA VAL A 343 -22.52 -28.86 78.38
C VAL A 343 -22.67 -27.77 77.31
N GLY A 344 -22.14 -28.02 76.13
CA GLY A 344 -22.18 -27.06 75.04
C GLY A 344 -22.27 -27.74 73.69
N VAL A 345 -22.66 -27.00 72.68
CA VAL A 345 -22.62 -27.48 71.30
C VAL A 345 -21.18 -27.35 70.79
N ILE A 346 -20.65 -28.37 70.12
CA ILE A 346 -19.32 -28.33 69.49
C ILE A 346 -19.47 -28.40 67.98
N GLY A 347 -18.62 -27.67 67.27
CA GLY A 347 -18.65 -27.54 65.83
C GLY A 347 -17.29 -27.46 65.18
N LEU A 348 -17.31 -27.57 63.86
CA LEU A 348 -16.17 -27.32 63.02
C LEU A 348 -15.85 -25.83 63.03
N THR A 349 -14.57 -25.46 63.03
CA THR A 349 -14.20 -24.08 62.73
C THR A 349 -14.28 -23.86 61.22
N THR A 350 -15.11 -22.91 60.79
CA THR A 350 -15.36 -22.65 59.37
C THR A 350 -14.43 -21.57 58.84
N LYS A 351 -13.73 -21.88 57.75
CA LYS A 351 -13.00 -20.93 56.91
C LYS A 351 -13.72 -20.74 55.59
N THR A 352 -13.75 -19.51 55.10
CA THR A 352 -14.39 -19.18 53.82
C THR A 352 -13.34 -18.93 52.75
N ALA A 353 -13.56 -19.50 51.56
CA ALA A 353 -12.77 -19.25 50.36
C ALA A 353 -13.71 -19.06 49.16
N ASP A 354 -14.11 -17.83 48.90
CA ASP A 354 -15.11 -17.50 47.87
C ASP A 354 -14.44 -17.12 46.55
N PHE A 355 -14.89 -17.68 45.43
CA PHE A 355 -14.33 -17.41 44.10
C PHE A 355 -15.26 -16.60 43.22
N THR A 356 -14.68 -15.72 42.42
CA THR A 356 -15.37 -14.95 41.38
C THR A 356 -15.06 -15.52 40.01
N ALA A 357 -16.09 -15.66 39.21
CA ALA A 357 -16.03 -16.06 37.82
C ALA A 357 -16.63 -14.97 36.93
N TYR A 358 -16.21 -14.95 35.68
CA TYR A 358 -16.65 -14.03 34.65
C TYR A 358 -17.07 -14.85 33.43
N GLU A 359 -18.08 -14.37 32.69
CA GLU A 359 -18.37 -14.93 31.37
C GLU A 359 -17.21 -14.64 30.42
N LYS A 360 -16.95 -15.57 29.51
CA LYS A 360 -16.05 -15.31 28.39
C LYS A 360 -16.82 -14.54 27.33
N ILE A 361 -16.44 -13.29 27.11
CA ILE A 361 -17.06 -12.43 26.10
C ILE A 361 -16.15 -12.39 24.87
N ASN A 362 -16.75 -12.32 23.68
CA ASN A 362 -16.01 -12.14 22.44
C ASN A 362 -16.32 -10.76 21.88
N LEU A 363 -15.33 -10.11 21.27
CA LEU A 363 -15.46 -8.79 20.65
C LEU A 363 -15.00 -8.85 19.19
N GLY A 364 -15.68 -8.12 18.33
CA GLY A 364 -15.30 -7.89 16.94
C GLY A 364 -16.54 -7.88 16.07
N ASP A 365 -16.36 -7.57 14.80
CA ASP A 365 -17.35 -7.87 13.78
C ASP A 365 -16.66 -7.83 12.41
N ARG A 366 -16.80 -6.74 11.65
CA ARG A 366 -16.39 -6.69 10.25
C ARG A 366 -15.52 -5.49 9.90
N VAL A 367 -14.62 -5.72 8.94
CA VAL A 367 -13.99 -4.67 8.14
C VAL A 367 -14.49 -4.82 6.71
N TRP A 368 -15.04 -3.76 6.11
CA TRP A 368 -15.62 -3.81 4.76
C TRP A 368 -15.21 -2.62 3.90
N ASN A 369 -15.40 -2.81 2.60
CA ASN A 369 -15.33 -1.75 1.63
C ASN A 369 -16.67 -1.02 1.55
N ASP A 370 -16.70 0.18 2.10
CA ASP A 370 -17.80 1.13 2.00
C ASP A 370 -17.72 1.78 0.61
N ALA A 371 -18.53 1.29 -0.32
CA ALA A 371 -18.42 1.64 -1.72
C ALA A 371 -18.99 3.03 -2.03
N ASN A 372 -19.85 3.55 -1.15
CA ASN A 372 -20.58 4.81 -1.32
C ASN A 372 -20.21 5.88 -0.28
N ASN A 373 -19.31 5.57 0.66
CA ASN A 373 -18.82 6.42 1.73
C ASN A 373 -19.93 6.93 2.66
N ASN A 374 -20.92 6.09 2.98
CA ASN A 374 -22.04 6.46 3.86
C ASN A 374 -21.86 5.97 5.32
N SER A 375 -20.74 5.31 5.63
CA SER A 375 -20.41 4.74 6.94
C SER A 375 -21.37 3.65 7.44
N GLN A 376 -22.14 3.02 6.54
CA GLN A 376 -23.05 1.92 6.85
C GLN A 376 -22.73 0.74 5.95
N LEU A 377 -22.80 -0.47 6.50
CA LEU A 377 -22.65 -1.69 5.73
C LEU A 377 -23.91 -1.96 4.90
N ASP A 378 -23.82 -1.73 3.59
CA ASP A 378 -24.91 -1.93 2.64
C ASP A 378 -24.92 -3.32 2.00
N ASN A 379 -26.09 -3.73 1.51
CA ASN A 379 -26.22 -5.00 0.78
C ASN A 379 -25.42 -4.97 -0.54
N GLY A 380 -24.34 -5.76 -0.58
CA GLY A 380 -23.44 -5.88 -1.74
C GLY A 380 -22.00 -5.47 -1.40
N GLU A 381 -21.79 -4.77 -0.28
CA GLU A 381 -20.48 -4.39 0.20
C GLU A 381 -19.70 -5.59 0.73
N GLN A 382 -18.47 -5.71 0.24
CA GLN A 382 -17.61 -6.86 0.48
C GLN A 382 -16.72 -6.60 1.70
N GLY A 383 -16.45 -7.65 2.46
CA GLY A 383 -15.50 -7.58 3.57
C GLY A 383 -14.06 -7.59 3.06
N ILE A 384 -13.16 -6.92 3.79
CA ILE A 384 -11.74 -6.81 3.44
C ILE A 384 -10.95 -7.86 4.22
N SER A 385 -10.27 -8.75 3.51
CA SER A 385 -9.50 -9.85 4.12
C SER A 385 -8.07 -9.46 4.48
N GLY A 386 -7.51 -10.07 5.53
CA GLY A 386 -6.11 -9.89 5.91
C GLY A 386 -5.81 -8.56 6.61
N VAL A 387 -6.83 -7.81 7.02
CA VAL A 387 -6.66 -6.57 7.81
C VAL A 387 -6.22 -6.97 9.21
N LYS A 388 -5.08 -6.43 9.65
CA LYS A 388 -4.53 -6.65 10.99
C LYS A 388 -5.16 -5.70 12.01
N LEU A 389 -5.74 -6.26 13.08
CA LEU A 389 -6.33 -5.50 14.18
C LEU A 389 -5.66 -5.82 15.51
N ASN A 390 -5.49 -4.80 16.34
CA ASN A 390 -4.98 -4.90 17.70
C ASN A 390 -6.09 -4.51 18.69
N LEU A 391 -6.16 -5.20 19.82
CA LEU A 391 -7.07 -4.90 20.92
C LEU A 391 -6.29 -4.31 22.09
N TYR A 392 -6.80 -3.22 22.66
CA TYR A 392 -6.27 -2.60 23.87
C TYR A 392 -7.34 -2.48 24.93
N SER A 393 -6.94 -2.60 26.20
CA SER A 393 -7.78 -2.23 27.34
C SER A 393 -7.58 -0.74 27.61
N ASP A 394 -8.67 0.01 27.67
CA ASP A 394 -8.69 1.42 28.10
C ASP A 394 -8.51 1.48 29.62
N VAL A 395 -7.29 1.80 30.08
CA VAL A 395 -6.94 1.76 31.51
C VAL A 395 -7.05 3.12 32.19
N ASP A 396 -7.09 4.20 31.43
CA ASP A 396 -7.25 5.55 31.97
C ASP A 396 -8.70 6.07 31.88
N ALA A 397 -9.59 5.28 31.27
CA ALA A 397 -11.03 5.49 31.15
C ALA A 397 -11.36 6.82 30.46
N ASN A 398 -10.55 7.20 29.47
CA ASN A 398 -10.74 8.43 28.70
C ASN A 398 -11.53 8.20 27.39
N ASN A 399 -11.92 6.96 27.10
CA ASN A 399 -12.66 6.54 25.90
C ASN A 399 -11.89 6.74 24.58
N GLN A 400 -10.57 6.87 24.62
CA GLN A 400 -9.71 7.19 23.48
C GLN A 400 -8.41 6.38 23.52
N PHE A 401 -7.95 5.97 22.33
CA PHE A 401 -6.66 5.29 22.25
C PHE A 401 -5.50 6.21 22.63
N THR A 402 -4.78 5.83 23.69
CA THR A 402 -3.65 6.56 24.27
C THR A 402 -2.38 5.70 24.21
N PRO A 403 -1.49 5.95 23.22
CA PRO A 403 -0.29 5.15 23.02
C PRO A 403 0.62 5.08 24.26
N GLY A 404 0.91 3.87 24.72
CA GLY A 404 1.77 3.62 25.87
C GLY A 404 1.10 3.81 27.24
N VAL A 405 -0.17 4.23 27.27
CA VAL A 405 -1.02 4.21 28.46
C VAL A 405 -1.92 2.99 28.41
N ASP A 406 -2.66 2.82 27.31
CA ASP A 406 -3.54 1.67 27.11
C ASP A 406 -2.78 0.36 26.98
N THR A 407 -3.32 -0.68 27.60
CA THR A 407 -2.64 -1.97 27.70
C THR A 407 -3.00 -2.85 26.52
N PHE A 408 -2.00 -3.24 25.73
CA PHE A 408 -2.17 -4.21 24.65
C PHE A 408 -2.69 -5.55 25.17
N VAL A 409 -3.74 -6.08 24.55
CA VAL A 409 -4.40 -7.34 24.92
C VAL A 409 -4.07 -8.43 23.91
N ALA A 410 -4.36 -8.21 22.63
CA ALA A 410 -4.23 -9.22 21.58
C ALA A 410 -4.16 -8.61 20.17
N THR A 411 -3.79 -9.44 19.19
CA THR A 411 -3.87 -9.12 17.75
C THR A 411 -4.65 -10.22 17.04
N THR A 412 -5.43 -9.84 16.04
CA THR A 412 -6.12 -10.77 15.13
C THR A 412 -6.09 -10.23 13.69
N ASN A 413 -6.52 -11.03 12.72
CA ASN A 413 -6.69 -10.59 11.34
C ASN A 413 -8.10 -10.92 10.85
N THR A 414 -8.62 -10.13 9.92
CA THR A 414 -9.87 -10.46 9.25
C THR A 414 -9.74 -11.71 8.38
N ASN A 415 -10.80 -12.52 8.34
CA ASN A 415 -10.90 -13.69 7.47
C ASN A 415 -11.26 -13.30 6.02
N GLY A 416 -11.50 -14.28 5.14
CA GLY A 416 -11.84 -14.06 3.73
C GLY A 416 -13.11 -13.26 3.45
N THR A 417 -13.94 -13.03 4.46
CA THR A 417 -15.23 -12.31 4.39
C THR A 417 -15.23 -11.00 5.18
N GLY A 418 -14.07 -10.59 5.70
CA GLY A 418 -13.88 -9.36 6.48
C GLY A 418 -14.14 -9.49 7.98
N PHE A 419 -14.54 -10.67 8.49
CA PHE A 419 -14.83 -10.81 9.91
C PHE A 419 -13.57 -11.02 10.74
N TYR A 420 -13.54 -10.44 11.93
CA TYR A 420 -12.51 -10.64 12.94
C TYR A 420 -13.13 -10.87 14.31
N GLN A 421 -12.38 -11.52 15.21
CA GLN A 421 -12.86 -11.78 16.56
C GLN A 421 -11.70 -11.88 17.55
N PHE A 422 -11.88 -11.27 18.71
CA PHE A 422 -11.12 -11.49 19.94
C PHE A 422 -11.97 -12.32 20.89
N THR A 423 -11.41 -13.40 21.44
CA THR A 423 -12.14 -14.34 22.30
C THR A 423 -11.64 -14.32 23.73
N ASP A 424 -12.43 -14.90 24.63
CA ASP A 424 -12.07 -15.09 26.05
C ASP A 424 -11.78 -13.77 26.79
N LEU A 425 -12.48 -12.69 26.44
CA LEU A 425 -12.33 -11.38 27.09
C LEU A 425 -13.11 -11.32 28.40
N LEU A 426 -12.54 -10.61 29.38
CA LEU A 426 -13.23 -10.23 30.61
C LEU A 426 -14.12 -9.01 30.36
N PRO A 427 -15.19 -8.78 31.14
CA PRO A 427 -15.90 -7.51 31.14
C PRO A 427 -14.95 -6.32 31.37
N GLY A 428 -15.12 -5.23 30.62
CA GLY A 428 -14.25 -4.07 30.66
C GLY A 428 -14.40 -3.13 29.46
N HIS A 429 -13.53 -2.14 29.36
CA HIS A 429 -13.51 -1.17 28.27
C HIS A 429 -12.37 -1.48 27.30
N TYR A 430 -12.70 -1.65 26.03
CA TYR A 430 -11.72 -2.08 25.02
C TYR A 430 -11.76 -1.20 23.77
N ILE A 431 -10.58 -0.97 23.21
CA ILE A 431 -10.39 -0.21 21.98
C ILE A 431 -9.82 -1.13 20.91
N VAL A 432 -10.40 -1.11 19.72
CA VAL A 432 -9.88 -1.81 18.56
C VAL A 432 -9.11 -0.83 17.68
N GLN A 433 -7.93 -1.24 17.26
CA GLN A 433 -7.07 -0.51 16.33
C GLN A 433 -6.89 -1.33 15.06
N VAL A 434 -7.26 -0.77 13.92
CA VAL A 434 -6.74 -1.19 12.61
C VAL A 434 -5.32 -0.64 12.48
N ASP A 435 -4.35 -1.56 12.47
CA ASP A 435 -2.92 -1.24 12.52
C ASP A 435 -2.48 -0.40 11.30
N SER A 436 -1.61 0.60 11.51
CA SER A 436 -1.14 1.48 10.43
C SER A 436 -0.38 0.74 9.33
N SER A 437 0.15 -0.45 9.61
CA SER A 437 0.82 -1.27 8.60
C SER A 437 -0.10 -1.72 7.47
N ASN A 438 -1.42 -1.76 7.68
CA ASN A 438 -2.40 -2.16 6.65
C ASN A 438 -2.46 -1.20 5.44
N PHE A 439 -1.96 0.03 5.57
CA PHE A 439 -2.01 1.07 4.53
C PHE A 439 -0.71 1.17 3.71
N ASN A 440 0.29 0.33 4.03
CA ASN A 440 1.52 0.29 3.26
C ASN A 440 1.30 -0.35 1.88
N ALA A 441 2.23 -0.10 0.96
CA ALA A 441 2.18 -0.69 -0.38
C ALA A 441 2.07 -2.23 -0.35
N GLY A 442 1.12 -2.77 -1.11
CA GLY A 442 0.81 -4.20 -1.20
C GLY A 442 0.04 -4.78 -0.01
N GLN A 443 -0.50 -3.95 0.88
CA GLN A 443 -1.30 -4.38 2.05
C GLN A 443 -2.81 -4.20 1.81
N ALA A 444 -3.62 -4.76 2.69
CA ALA A 444 -5.07 -4.90 2.49
C ALA A 444 -5.85 -3.58 2.36
N LEU A 445 -5.30 -2.47 2.88
CA LEU A 445 -5.94 -1.14 2.87
C LEU A 445 -5.09 -0.10 2.11
N GLU A 446 -4.21 -0.52 1.20
CA GLU A 446 -3.47 0.42 0.34
C GLU A 446 -4.45 1.32 -0.44
N GLY A 447 -4.24 2.64 -0.36
CA GLY A 447 -5.08 3.63 -1.04
C GLY A 447 -6.48 3.82 -0.46
N LEU A 448 -6.84 3.14 0.64
CA LEU A 448 -8.12 3.29 1.31
C LEU A 448 -8.02 4.20 2.54
N LYS A 449 -9.12 4.84 2.91
CA LYS A 449 -9.29 5.63 4.13
C LYS A 449 -10.55 5.21 4.89
N SER A 450 -10.60 5.51 6.20
CA SER A 450 -11.83 5.28 6.98
C SER A 450 -12.99 6.06 6.35
N SER A 451 -14.17 5.47 6.37
CA SER A 451 -15.38 6.13 5.91
C SER A 451 -15.68 7.40 6.69
N THR A 452 -16.36 8.34 6.06
CA THR A 452 -16.69 9.63 6.67
C THR A 452 -18.14 9.67 7.14
N GLY A 453 -18.35 10.14 8.37
CA GLY A 453 -19.70 10.38 8.91
C GLY A 453 -20.27 9.28 9.80
N GLY A 454 -19.47 8.26 10.13
CA GLY A 454 -19.85 7.14 11.00
C GLY A 454 -20.05 7.50 12.47
N ALA A 455 -20.75 6.62 13.19
CA ALA A 455 -20.87 6.71 14.63
C ALA A 455 -19.63 6.07 15.26
N VAL A 456 -18.67 6.93 15.60
CA VAL A 456 -17.36 6.56 16.17
C VAL A 456 -17.48 5.80 17.50
N ASP A 457 -18.62 5.91 18.18
CA ASP A 457 -18.86 5.27 19.47
C ASP A 457 -19.51 3.89 19.27
N PRO A 458 -18.77 2.79 19.48
CA PRO A 458 -19.30 1.45 19.32
C PRO A 458 -20.34 1.08 20.41
N ASP A 459 -20.47 1.84 21.51
CA ASP A 459 -21.50 1.62 22.54
C ASP A 459 -22.91 2.07 22.12
N ASN A 460 -23.09 2.53 20.88
CA ASN A 460 -24.38 3.00 20.35
C ASN A 460 -25.41 1.88 20.09
N GLY A 461 -25.00 0.60 20.16
CA GLY A 461 -25.85 -0.57 19.94
C GLY A 461 -26.25 -0.80 18.48
N VAL A 462 -25.52 -0.22 17.53
CA VAL A 462 -25.69 -0.41 16.09
C VAL A 462 -24.57 -1.33 15.60
N ASP A 463 -24.95 -2.30 14.77
CA ASP A 463 -24.05 -3.23 14.08
C ASP A 463 -23.98 -2.78 12.61
N GLY A 464 -22.80 -2.87 12.00
CA GLY A 464 -22.57 -2.53 10.61
C GLY A 464 -22.44 -1.03 10.36
N ASP A 465 -22.00 -0.26 11.34
CA ASP A 465 -21.64 1.16 11.18
C ASP A 465 -20.14 1.40 11.43
N ASP A 466 -19.54 2.35 10.71
CA ASP A 466 -18.10 2.60 10.87
C ASP A 466 -17.83 3.26 12.24
N ASN A 467 -17.14 2.54 13.12
CA ASN A 467 -16.70 3.03 14.44
C ASN A 467 -15.27 3.58 14.40
N GLY A 468 -14.63 3.61 13.22
CA GLY A 468 -13.24 4.02 13.04
C GLY A 468 -13.03 5.53 12.98
N VAL A 469 -11.96 6.00 13.63
CA VAL A 469 -11.37 7.32 13.41
C VAL A 469 -9.88 7.20 13.10
N ALA A 470 -9.45 7.85 12.03
CA ALA A 470 -8.05 7.90 11.65
C ALA A 470 -7.20 8.64 12.71
N LEU A 471 -6.12 8.00 13.15
CA LEU A 471 -5.14 8.54 14.08
C LEU A 471 -3.74 8.53 13.44
N ALA A 472 -3.16 9.72 13.28
CA ALA A 472 -1.88 9.89 12.60
C ALA A 472 -0.77 9.01 13.19
N GLY A 473 -0.18 8.16 12.36
CA GLY A 473 0.90 7.22 12.74
C GLY A 473 0.41 5.90 13.36
N TYR A 474 -0.86 5.80 13.73
CA TYR A 474 -1.42 4.64 14.45
C TYR A 474 -2.55 3.93 13.69
N GLY A 475 -2.94 4.40 12.51
CA GLY A 475 -3.94 3.74 11.66
C GLY A 475 -5.33 4.28 11.97
N VAL A 476 -6.31 3.39 12.14
CA VAL A 476 -7.70 3.75 12.48
C VAL A 476 -8.07 3.09 13.82
N VAL A 477 -8.68 3.84 14.73
CA VAL A 477 -9.01 3.38 16.09
C VAL A 477 -10.48 3.63 16.39
N SER A 478 -11.09 2.74 17.16
CA SER A 478 -12.42 2.98 17.75
C SER A 478 -12.33 3.86 19.00
N GLN A 479 -13.47 4.37 19.48
CA GLN A 479 -13.62 4.68 20.91
C GLN A 479 -13.68 3.38 21.74
N ALA A 480 -13.65 3.47 23.06
CA ALA A 480 -13.73 2.27 23.90
C ALA A 480 -15.16 1.71 23.90
N LEU A 481 -15.29 0.41 23.65
CA LEU A 481 -16.52 -0.34 23.82
C LEU A 481 -16.61 -0.86 25.27
N SER A 482 -17.73 -0.60 25.94
CA SER A 482 -18.08 -1.14 27.24
C SER A 482 -18.61 -2.57 27.12
N LEU A 483 -17.73 -3.54 27.30
CA LEU A 483 -18.05 -4.96 27.11
C LEU A 483 -18.78 -5.53 28.33
N ILE A 484 -20.13 -5.51 28.29
CA ILE A 484 -21.03 -5.98 29.37
C ILE A 484 -22.05 -7.04 28.89
N ALA A 485 -21.66 -7.88 27.91
CA ALA A 485 -22.39 -9.01 27.31
C ALA A 485 -23.53 -8.69 26.31
N ALA A 486 -24.01 -7.45 26.20
CA ALA A 486 -25.13 -7.09 25.30
C ALA A 486 -24.71 -6.46 23.96
N ASN A 487 -23.56 -5.78 23.90
CA ASN A 487 -23.00 -5.21 22.68
C ASN A 487 -21.53 -5.61 22.55
N ASN A 488 -21.16 -6.19 21.42
CA ASN A 488 -19.85 -6.77 21.21
C ASN A 488 -19.32 -6.60 19.77
N THR A 489 -19.98 -5.75 18.99
CA THR A 489 -19.63 -5.44 17.62
C THR A 489 -18.77 -4.18 17.59
N VAL A 490 -17.70 -4.23 16.80
CA VAL A 490 -16.90 -3.05 16.45
C VAL A 490 -16.57 -3.21 14.98
N ASP A 491 -16.92 -2.20 14.21
CA ASP A 491 -17.01 -2.26 12.77
C ASP A 491 -16.14 -1.16 12.14
N PHE A 492 -15.49 -1.48 11.02
CA PHE A 492 -14.66 -0.52 10.27
C PHE A 492 -15.01 -0.48 8.79
N GLY A 493 -15.54 0.66 8.36
CA GLY A 493 -15.81 0.96 6.96
C GLY A 493 -14.63 1.66 6.31
N PHE A 494 -14.21 1.19 5.13
CA PHE A 494 -13.15 1.81 4.35
C PHE A 494 -13.64 2.21 2.97
N PHE A 495 -13.37 3.46 2.60
CA PHE A 495 -13.65 4.01 1.28
C PHE A 495 -12.35 4.34 0.56
N GLY A 496 -12.28 4.01 -0.72
CA GLY A 496 -11.17 4.43 -1.58
C GLY A 496 -11.32 3.91 -3.00
N PHE A 497 -10.71 4.61 -3.94
CA PHE A 497 -10.71 4.24 -5.35
C PHE A 497 -9.33 4.56 -5.94
N ASP A 498 -9.03 3.97 -7.10
CA ASP A 498 -7.73 4.11 -7.76
C ASP A 498 -7.94 4.29 -9.26
N LEU A 499 -7.65 5.47 -9.78
CA LEU A 499 -7.75 5.77 -11.20
C LEU A 499 -6.40 5.48 -11.87
N VAL A 500 -6.43 4.57 -12.84
CA VAL A 500 -5.28 4.21 -13.65
C VAL A 500 -5.48 4.76 -15.06
N LEU A 501 -4.48 5.50 -15.56
CA LEU A 501 -4.44 6.00 -16.91
C LEU A 501 -3.33 5.29 -17.71
N ASP A 502 -3.70 4.76 -18.87
CA ASP A 502 -2.78 4.18 -19.84
C ASP A 502 -2.97 4.86 -21.21
N LYS A 503 -1.90 5.38 -21.79
CA LYS A 503 -1.90 6.16 -23.02
C LYS A 503 -1.00 5.52 -24.06
N SER A 504 -1.58 5.28 -25.24
CA SER A 504 -0.90 4.59 -26.32
C SER A 504 -1.16 5.22 -27.69
N ILE A 505 -0.29 4.87 -28.63
CA ILE A 505 -0.39 5.14 -30.06
C ILE A 505 0.18 3.93 -30.81
N GLU A 506 -0.36 3.60 -31.98
CA GLU A 506 0.11 2.43 -32.74
C GLU A 506 1.38 2.73 -33.55
N GLN A 507 1.53 3.96 -34.03
CA GLN A 507 2.66 4.39 -34.86
C GLN A 507 3.95 4.54 -34.04
N THR A 508 5.08 4.16 -34.64
CA THR A 508 6.43 4.33 -34.05
C THR A 508 7.15 5.60 -34.51
N SER A 509 6.63 6.27 -35.53
CA SER A 509 7.13 7.53 -36.09
C SER A 509 6.00 8.23 -36.84
N ALA A 510 6.08 9.56 -36.94
CA ALA A 510 5.09 10.35 -37.67
C ALA A 510 5.75 11.17 -38.79
N SER A 511 5.03 11.38 -39.88
CA SER A 511 5.42 12.28 -40.96
C SER A 511 4.62 13.59 -40.88
N PRO A 512 5.16 14.75 -41.31
CA PRO A 512 4.37 15.96 -41.45
C PRO A 512 3.14 15.73 -42.35
N LEU A 513 2.00 16.32 -41.96
CA LEU A 513 0.67 16.13 -42.57
C LEU A 513 0.03 14.75 -42.40
N GLU A 514 0.63 13.83 -41.64
CA GLU A 514 0.03 12.55 -41.26
C GLU A 514 -1.07 12.74 -40.19
N GLU A 515 -2.11 11.89 -40.22
CA GLU A 515 -3.12 11.79 -39.15
C GLU A 515 -2.67 10.74 -38.11
N LEU A 516 -2.71 11.11 -36.83
CA LEU A 516 -2.40 10.24 -35.68
C LEU A 516 -3.65 10.03 -34.81
N GLU A 517 -3.80 8.85 -34.22
CA GLU A 517 -4.86 8.51 -33.23
C GLU A 517 -4.21 8.09 -31.91
N TYR A 518 -4.31 8.92 -30.87
CA TYR A 518 -3.96 8.54 -29.51
C TYR A 518 -5.14 7.80 -28.85
N THR A 519 -4.86 6.72 -28.14
CA THR A 519 -5.83 6.01 -27.29
C THR A 519 -5.47 6.22 -25.83
N VAL A 520 -6.41 6.70 -25.03
CA VAL A 520 -6.29 6.80 -23.57
C VAL A 520 -7.31 5.88 -22.93
N ARG A 521 -6.84 4.95 -22.10
CA ARG A 521 -7.66 4.03 -21.31
C ARG A 521 -7.59 4.46 -19.86
N ILE A 522 -8.74 4.83 -19.30
CA ILE A 522 -8.91 5.13 -17.89
C ILE A 522 -9.70 4.00 -17.23
N ILE A 523 -9.24 3.46 -16.11
CA ILE A 523 -9.96 2.48 -15.30
C ILE A 523 -9.99 2.94 -13.84
N ASN A 524 -11.12 2.71 -13.15
CA ASN A 524 -11.13 2.72 -11.69
C ASN A 524 -10.83 1.30 -11.18
N ASP A 525 -9.58 1.03 -10.78
CA ASP A 525 -9.14 -0.28 -10.28
C ASP A 525 -9.39 -0.46 -8.77
N GLY A 526 -9.84 0.61 -8.11
CA GLY A 526 -10.19 0.58 -6.70
C GLY A 526 -11.61 0.09 -6.43
N PRO A 527 -11.92 -0.20 -5.15
CA PRO A 527 -13.15 -0.90 -4.78
C PRO A 527 -14.37 0.02 -4.58
N SER A 528 -14.19 1.34 -4.44
CA SER A 528 -15.29 2.32 -4.31
C SER A 528 -15.51 3.12 -5.61
N THR A 529 -16.66 3.80 -5.71
CA THR A 529 -16.97 4.65 -6.89
C THR A 529 -16.20 5.96 -6.83
N ALA A 530 -15.43 6.27 -7.88
CA ALA A 530 -14.79 7.56 -8.05
C ALA A 530 -15.83 8.62 -8.48
N GLN A 531 -15.91 9.73 -7.75
CA GLN A 531 -16.87 10.81 -8.03
C GLN A 531 -16.21 11.99 -8.73
N ASN A 532 -16.94 12.67 -9.62
CA ASN A 532 -16.48 13.90 -10.27
C ASN A 532 -15.11 13.76 -10.97
N VAL A 533 -14.88 12.64 -11.63
CA VAL A 533 -13.64 12.36 -12.36
C VAL A 533 -13.43 13.42 -13.44
N SER A 534 -12.22 13.97 -13.52
CA SER A 534 -11.80 14.97 -14.50
C SER A 534 -10.63 14.45 -15.33
N PHE A 535 -10.62 14.84 -16.60
CA PHE A 535 -9.61 14.42 -17.57
C PHE A 535 -8.93 15.63 -18.20
N VAL A 536 -7.62 15.53 -18.42
CA VAL A 536 -6.79 16.51 -19.12
C VAL A 536 -5.85 15.77 -20.09
N ASP A 537 -5.82 16.19 -21.35
CA ASP A 537 -4.82 15.77 -22.36
C ASP A 537 -4.13 17.01 -22.93
N ASP A 538 -2.81 17.07 -22.82
CA ASP A 538 -1.98 18.16 -23.30
C ASP A 538 -1.38 17.81 -24.66
N LEU A 539 -2.06 18.24 -25.73
CA LEU A 539 -1.63 17.95 -27.10
C LEU A 539 -0.29 18.65 -27.41
N PRO A 540 0.63 17.96 -28.11
CA PRO A 540 1.91 18.55 -28.48
C PRO A 540 1.73 19.73 -29.45
N ALA A 541 2.58 20.75 -29.33
CA ALA A 541 2.49 21.95 -30.18
C ALA A 541 2.63 21.64 -31.69
N GLY A 542 3.25 20.52 -32.05
CA GLY A 542 3.44 20.06 -33.43
C GLY A 542 2.21 19.46 -34.13
N VAL A 543 1.05 19.39 -33.46
CA VAL A 543 -0.19 18.84 -34.06
C VAL A 543 -1.34 19.83 -34.06
N THR A 544 -2.37 19.54 -34.85
CA THR A 544 -3.65 20.25 -34.89
C THR A 544 -4.75 19.26 -34.52
N TYR A 545 -5.60 19.63 -33.55
CA TYR A 545 -6.74 18.81 -33.14
C TYR A 545 -7.75 18.62 -34.28
N LYS A 546 -8.21 17.38 -34.49
CA LYS A 546 -9.20 17.03 -35.51
C LYS A 546 -10.52 16.60 -34.90
N SER A 547 -10.50 15.58 -34.05
CA SER A 547 -11.71 15.04 -33.40
C SER A 547 -11.35 14.20 -32.19
N LEU A 548 -12.34 13.89 -31.36
CA LEU A 548 -12.25 12.90 -30.30
C LEU A 548 -13.51 12.05 -30.25
N THR A 549 -13.39 10.86 -29.68
CA THR A 549 -14.53 10.01 -29.32
C THR A 549 -14.32 9.45 -27.90
N VAL A 550 -15.40 9.43 -27.12
CA VAL A 550 -15.47 8.76 -25.82
C VAL A 550 -16.48 7.63 -25.93
N ASP A 551 -16.13 6.44 -25.46
CA ASP A 551 -16.99 5.25 -25.55
C ASP A 551 -18.19 5.28 -24.60
N LYS A 552 -18.08 5.99 -23.47
CA LYS A 552 -19.18 6.23 -22.52
C LYS A 552 -20.07 7.40 -22.96
N ALA A 553 -21.36 7.12 -23.11
CA ALA A 553 -22.36 8.10 -23.55
C ALA A 553 -22.55 9.24 -22.53
N GLY A 554 -22.86 10.44 -23.02
CA GLY A 554 -23.16 11.63 -22.20
C GLY A 554 -21.94 12.43 -21.75
N ILE A 555 -20.72 11.94 -21.99
CA ILE A 555 -19.48 12.67 -21.72
C ILE A 555 -19.19 13.63 -22.88
N ASN A 556 -18.88 14.89 -22.53
CA ASN A 556 -18.48 15.91 -23.49
C ASN A 556 -17.15 16.52 -23.05
N LEU A 557 -16.07 16.15 -23.73
CA LEU A 557 -14.76 16.77 -23.57
C LEU A 557 -14.61 17.93 -24.56
N THR A 558 -13.90 18.97 -24.15
CA THR A 558 -13.71 20.18 -24.95
C THR A 558 -12.23 20.39 -25.26
N HIS A 559 -11.92 20.72 -26.52
CA HIS A 559 -10.59 21.12 -26.92
C HIS A 559 -10.49 22.66 -26.93
N SER A 560 -9.54 23.21 -26.18
CA SER A 560 -9.21 24.64 -26.22
C SER A 560 -7.72 24.85 -25.97
N SER A 561 -7.10 25.74 -26.77
CA SER A 561 -5.69 26.13 -26.61
C SER A 561 -4.69 24.96 -26.55
N GLY A 562 -4.93 23.87 -27.29
CA GLY A 562 -4.06 22.69 -27.30
C GLY A 562 -4.26 21.72 -26.15
N LYS A 563 -5.29 21.91 -25.31
CA LYS A 563 -5.66 20.98 -24.25
C LYS A 563 -7.05 20.41 -24.48
N ILE A 564 -7.24 19.13 -24.18
CA ILE A 564 -8.56 18.50 -24.10
C ILE A 564 -8.91 18.37 -22.62
N THR A 565 -10.03 18.93 -22.19
CA THR A 565 -10.45 18.89 -20.79
C THR A 565 -11.95 18.63 -20.67
N GLY A 566 -12.35 18.02 -19.55
CA GLY A 566 -13.75 17.84 -19.20
C GLY A 566 -13.94 16.87 -18.03
N SER A 567 -15.20 16.70 -17.61
CA SER A 567 -15.56 15.69 -16.62
C SER A 567 -15.94 14.38 -17.30
N LEU A 568 -15.47 13.26 -16.72
CA LEU A 568 -15.88 11.90 -17.06
C LEU A 568 -17.08 11.42 -16.22
N GLY A 569 -17.60 12.27 -15.32
CA GLY A 569 -18.66 11.93 -14.38
C GLY A 569 -18.17 11.02 -13.26
N ASN A 570 -19.04 10.11 -12.81
CA ASN A 570 -18.68 9.11 -11.81
C ASN A 570 -18.20 7.84 -12.51
N MET A 571 -17.20 7.17 -11.94
CA MET A 571 -16.68 5.88 -12.41
C MET A 571 -16.87 4.81 -11.34
N ALA A 572 -17.71 3.81 -11.63
CA ALA A 572 -17.89 2.67 -10.73
C ALA A 572 -16.60 1.84 -10.62
N ALA A 573 -16.48 1.03 -9.57
CA ALA A 573 -15.37 0.10 -9.42
C ALA A 573 -15.26 -0.84 -10.64
N GLY A 574 -14.06 -0.96 -11.20
CA GLY A 574 -13.77 -1.71 -12.42
C GLY A 574 -14.26 -1.09 -13.73
N GLU A 575 -14.90 0.09 -13.70
CA GLU A 575 -15.38 0.75 -14.92
C GLU A 575 -14.20 1.28 -15.76
N VAL A 576 -14.27 1.04 -17.07
CA VAL A 576 -13.26 1.48 -18.05
C VAL A 576 -13.89 2.52 -18.98
N ILE A 577 -13.18 3.62 -19.23
CA ILE A 577 -13.51 4.63 -20.24
C ILE A 577 -12.36 4.72 -21.24
N LEU A 578 -12.68 4.68 -22.53
CA LEU A 578 -11.74 4.86 -23.63
C LEU A 578 -11.96 6.22 -24.30
N VAL A 579 -10.89 7.01 -24.37
CA VAL A 579 -10.85 8.28 -25.10
C VAL A 579 -9.91 8.12 -26.30
N LYS A 580 -10.43 8.29 -27.51
CA LYS A 580 -9.62 8.31 -28.74
C LYS A 580 -9.52 9.73 -29.27
N ILE A 581 -8.31 10.19 -29.56
CA ILE A 581 -8.02 11.56 -29.95
C ILE A 581 -7.30 11.54 -31.29
N ARG A 582 -7.91 12.16 -32.31
CA ARG A 582 -7.31 12.29 -33.65
C ARG A 582 -6.74 13.67 -33.85
N VAL A 583 -5.51 13.72 -34.38
CA VAL A 583 -4.78 14.95 -34.67
C VAL A 583 -4.08 14.84 -36.03
N ASP A 584 -3.88 15.97 -36.69
CA ASP A 584 -3.05 16.06 -37.90
C ASP A 584 -1.68 16.69 -37.53
N VAL A 585 -0.58 16.07 -37.95
CA VAL A 585 0.77 16.62 -37.76
C VAL A 585 0.94 17.87 -38.61
N LYS A 586 1.40 18.97 -38.02
CA LYS A 586 1.59 20.24 -38.74
C LYS A 586 2.67 20.09 -39.83
N ALA A 587 2.51 20.85 -40.93
CA ALA A 587 3.60 21.04 -41.89
C ALA A 587 4.85 21.58 -41.18
N ASN A 588 6.03 21.16 -41.62
CA ASN A 588 7.33 21.49 -41.04
C ASN A 588 7.49 21.13 -39.55
N ALA A 589 6.66 20.25 -39.00
CA ALA A 589 6.90 19.73 -37.66
C ALA A 589 8.23 18.97 -37.62
N THR A 590 8.98 19.12 -36.53
CA THR A 590 10.28 18.47 -36.31
C THR A 590 10.40 18.01 -34.85
N GLY A 591 11.39 17.17 -34.55
CA GLY A 591 11.63 16.67 -33.20
C GLY A 591 10.69 15.52 -32.82
N THR A 592 10.30 15.47 -31.55
CA THR A 592 9.44 14.42 -30.99
C THR A 592 8.12 15.04 -30.52
N LEU A 593 7.01 14.41 -30.89
CA LEU A 593 5.70 14.74 -30.33
C LEU A 593 5.53 13.99 -29.01
N LEU A 594 5.51 14.73 -27.90
CA LEU A 594 5.22 14.21 -26.57
C LEU A 594 3.79 14.58 -26.20
N ASN A 595 2.91 13.59 -26.09
CA ASN A 595 1.53 13.79 -25.66
C ASN A 595 1.34 13.27 -24.24
N LYS A 596 0.81 14.10 -23.34
CA LYS A 596 0.63 13.77 -21.91
C LYS A 596 -0.84 13.79 -21.55
N ALA A 597 -1.29 12.81 -20.78
CA ALA A 597 -2.64 12.78 -20.24
C ALA A 597 -2.63 12.59 -18.72
N GLU A 598 -3.66 13.12 -18.08
CA GLU A 598 -3.89 13.05 -16.66
C GLU A 598 -5.38 12.83 -16.38
N VAL A 599 -5.67 11.96 -15.44
CA VAL A 599 -7.00 11.83 -14.83
C VAL A 599 -6.87 12.14 -13.34
N SER A 600 -7.94 12.66 -12.75
CA SER A 600 -7.98 12.92 -11.32
C SER A 600 -9.42 12.91 -10.82
N ALA A 601 -9.61 12.59 -9.55
CA ALA A 601 -10.85 12.83 -8.83
C ALA A 601 -10.56 13.39 -7.43
N PRO A 602 -11.51 14.11 -6.80
CA PRO A 602 -11.41 14.45 -5.38
C PRO A 602 -11.29 13.17 -4.53
N ASP A 603 -10.57 13.25 -3.41
CA ASP A 603 -10.49 12.19 -2.39
C ASP A 603 -9.66 10.94 -2.74
N GLU A 604 -9.04 10.90 -3.91
CA GLU A 604 -8.08 9.86 -4.30
C GLU A 604 -6.75 9.99 -3.54
N GLU A 605 -6.30 8.90 -2.92
CA GLU A 605 -5.03 8.87 -2.17
C GLU A 605 -3.85 8.39 -3.03
N TYR A 606 -4.09 7.50 -3.99
CA TYR A 606 -3.04 6.95 -4.86
C TYR A 606 -2.98 7.69 -6.20
N LEU A 607 -1.99 8.55 -6.37
CA LEU A 607 -1.90 9.47 -7.53
C LEU A 607 -0.81 9.12 -8.54
N LEU A 608 -0.07 8.02 -8.35
CA LEU A 608 1.14 7.73 -9.13
C LEU A 608 0.87 7.20 -10.54
N ASN A 609 -0.29 6.59 -10.74
CA ASN A 609 -0.78 5.93 -11.97
C ASN A 609 -1.83 6.77 -12.71
N ASN A 610 -2.05 8.01 -12.26
CA ASN A 610 -3.02 8.95 -12.81
C ASN A 610 -2.54 9.72 -14.03
N LYS A 611 -1.27 9.52 -14.44
CA LYS A 611 -0.63 10.23 -15.55
C LYS A 611 0.10 9.24 -16.44
N ASP A 612 0.01 9.48 -17.74
CA ASP A 612 0.81 8.74 -18.71
C ASP A 612 1.16 9.62 -19.91
N GLU A 613 2.25 9.28 -20.58
CA GLU A 613 2.77 10.02 -21.70
C GLU A 613 3.31 9.12 -22.81
N VAL A 614 3.14 9.55 -24.05
CA VAL A 614 3.63 8.83 -25.22
C VAL A 614 4.42 9.77 -26.13
N GLU A 615 5.52 9.26 -26.64
CA GLU A 615 6.44 9.97 -27.53
C GLU A 615 6.46 9.34 -28.91
N ILE A 616 6.36 10.17 -29.95
CA ILE A 616 6.50 9.73 -31.34
C ILE A 616 7.47 10.66 -32.10
N PRO A 617 8.62 10.15 -32.59
CA PRO A 617 9.57 10.95 -33.35
C PRO A 617 9.02 11.31 -34.72
N ILE A 618 9.30 12.53 -35.19
CA ILE A 618 8.92 12.99 -36.51
C ILE A 618 10.04 12.67 -37.51
N VAL A 619 9.67 12.05 -38.63
CA VAL A 619 10.54 11.80 -39.79
C VAL A 619 10.19 12.83 -40.87
N PRO A 620 11.10 13.78 -41.16
CA PRO A 620 10.88 14.76 -42.22
C PRO A 620 10.70 14.10 -43.60
N LYS A 621 9.74 14.60 -44.37
CA LYS A 621 9.47 14.23 -45.77
C LYS A 621 9.57 15.45 -46.67
N ILE A 622 10.30 15.33 -47.78
CA ILE A 622 10.54 16.42 -48.75
C ILE A 622 10.06 16.01 -50.15
N ASP A 623 9.95 17.00 -51.05
CA ASP A 623 9.68 16.80 -52.48
C ASP A 623 10.48 17.82 -53.28
N LEU A 624 11.66 17.44 -53.80
CA LEU A 624 12.52 18.33 -54.58
C LEU A 624 12.26 18.20 -56.07
N ALA A 625 11.78 19.29 -56.68
CA ALA A 625 11.69 19.42 -58.12
C ALA A 625 12.87 20.23 -58.68
N VAL A 626 13.42 19.81 -59.82
CA VAL A 626 14.34 20.61 -60.62
C VAL A 626 13.80 20.81 -62.03
N ASP A 627 13.96 22.03 -62.54
CA ASP A 627 13.61 22.43 -63.90
C ASP A 627 14.81 23.13 -64.53
N LYS A 628 15.07 22.83 -65.81
CA LYS A 628 16.20 23.32 -66.57
C LYS A 628 15.75 23.76 -67.94
N ILE A 629 16.00 25.03 -68.24
CA ILE A 629 15.68 25.61 -69.54
C ILE A 629 16.89 26.31 -70.13
N ASP A 630 17.00 26.32 -71.45
CA ASP A 630 17.97 27.15 -72.15
C ASP A 630 17.41 28.54 -72.50
N SER A 631 18.33 29.51 -72.64
CA SER A 631 17.95 30.87 -73.05
C SER A 631 17.70 31.00 -74.56
N LYS A 632 18.08 29.99 -75.35
CA LYS A 632 18.13 30.06 -76.81
C LYS A 632 18.23 28.66 -77.43
N ASP A 633 17.14 28.25 -78.07
CA ASP A 633 17.06 27.07 -78.92
C ASP A 633 16.34 27.41 -80.25
N PRO A 634 16.98 27.33 -81.44
CA PRO A 634 18.34 26.86 -81.68
C PRO A 634 19.42 27.93 -81.43
N VAL A 635 20.63 27.48 -81.09
CA VAL A 635 21.86 28.27 -80.96
C VAL A 635 22.80 28.05 -82.15
N LYS A 636 23.63 29.03 -82.50
CA LYS A 636 24.62 28.90 -83.59
C LYS A 636 25.99 28.45 -83.06
N PRO A 637 26.83 27.80 -83.89
CA PRO A 637 28.21 27.50 -83.50
C PRO A 637 28.99 28.77 -83.11
N GLY A 638 29.77 28.70 -82.04
CA GLY A 638 30.56 29.84 -81.52
C GLY A 638 29.81 30.78 -80.57
N GLU A 639 28.47 30.74 -80.52
CA GLU A 639 27.68 31.61 -79.65
C GLU A 639 27.72 31.18 -78.17
N THR A 640 27.54 32.16 -77.29
CA THR A 640 27.32 31.93 -75.86
C THR A 640 25.83 31.96 -75.54
N PHE A 641 25.38 31.05 -74.68
CA PHE A 641 24.01 31.04 -74.15
C PHE A 641 24.02 30.56 -72.69
N THR A 642 22.87 30.59 -72.02
CA THR A 642 22.75 30.17 -70.62
C THR A 642 21.72 29.08 -70.42
N TYR A 643 22.01 28.12 -69.55
CA TYR A 643 21.00 27.29 -68.90
C TYR A 643 20.54 27.96 -67.60
N THR A 644 19.23 27.97 -67.35
CA THR A 644 18.63 28.40 -66.08
C THR A 644 18.15 27.15 -65.35
N VAL A 645 18.62 26.96 -64.12
CA VAL A 645 18.24 25.84 -63.25
C VAL A 645 17.41 26.38 -62.09
N THR A 646 16.21 25.84 -61.89
CA THR A 646 15.32 26.17 -60.77
C THR A 646 15.05 24.92 -59.95
N VAL A 647 15.34 24.99 -58.65
CA VAL A 647 15.06 23.92 -57.68
C VAL A 647 13.97 24.40 -56.73
N VAL A 648 12.95 23.58 -56.48
CA VAL A 648 11.83 23.86 -55.59
C VAL A 648 11.66 22.71 -54.59
N ASN A 649 11.39 23.02 -53.32
CA ASN A 649 10.94 22.02 -52.36
C ASN A 649 9.40 22.09 -52.23
N ASN A 650 8.68 21.21 -52.92
CA ASN A 650 7.22 21.07 -52.85
C ASN A 650 6.75 20.27 -51.62
N GLY A 651 7.68 19.69 -50.86
CA GLY A 651 7.38 18.81 -49.75
C GLY A 651 6.95 19.58 -48.49
N PRO A 652 6.37 18.88 -47.50
CA PRO A 652 5.88 19.50 -46.28
C PRO A 652 6.98 19.85 -45.28
N SER A 653 8.23 19.42 -45.48
CA SER A 653 9.37 19.65 -44.58
C SER A 653 10.46 20.47 -45.23
N SER A 654 11.30 21.11 -44.42
CA SER A 654 12.53 21.75 -44.92
C SER A 654 13.58 20.71 -45.24
N ALA A 655 14.23 20.82 -46.40
CA ALA A 655 15.32 19.96 -46.83
C ALA A 655 16.68 20.51 -46.34
N THR A 656 17.62 19.63 -46.03
CA THR A 656 19.00 19.96 -45.66
C THR A 656 20.00 19.24 -46.56
N GLY A 657 21.20 19.82 -46.70
CA GLY A 657 22.24 19.26 -47.56
C GLY A 657 21.80 19.15 -49.03
N VAL A 658 20.96 20.09 -49.48
CA VAL A 658 20.44 20.08 -50.84
C VAL A 658 21.60 20.29 -51.80
N THR A 659 21.84 19.34 -52.69
CA THR A 659 22.91 19.37 -53.69
C THR A 659 22.34 19.21 -55.09
N VAL A 660 22.86 20.00 -56.03
CA VAL A 660 22.53 19.90 -57.45
C VAL A 660 23.77 19.51 -58.23
N VAL A 661 23.65 18.51 -59.10
CA VAL A 661 24.71 18.10 -60.01
C VAL A 661 24.23 18.32 -61.43
N ASP A 662 24.87 19.24 -62.14
CA ASP A 662 24.67 19.50 -63.56
C ASP A 662 25.77 18.80 -64.37
N THR A 663 25.42 17.97 -65.33
CA THR A 663 26.36 17.22 -66.16
C THR A 663 26.45 17.85 -67.54
N MET A 664 27.48 18.66 -67.75
CA MET A 664 27.75 19.34 -69.00
C MET A 664 27.79 18.35 -70.18
N PRO A 665 27.29 18.75 -71.38
CA PRO A 665 27.32 17.91 -72.57
C PRO A 665 28.72 17.34 -72.83
N ALA A 666 28.78 16.06 -73.23
CA ALA A 666 30.04 15.34 -73.40
C ALA A 666 31.00 15.99 -74.41
N THR A 667 30.46 16.69 -75.39
CA THR A 667 31.16 17.40 -76.46
C THR A 667 30.33 18.60 -76.89
N GLY A 668 30.96 19.57 -77.57
CA GLY A 668 30.24 20.62 -78.30
C GLY A 668 30.02 21.93 -77.55
N VAL A 669 30.29 21.96 -76.25
CA VAL A 669 30.26 23.20 -75.44
C VAL A 669 31.48 23.32 -74.54
N THR A 670 31.79 24.55 -74.18
CA THR A 670 32.75 24.93 -73.15
C THR A 670 32.02 25.66 -72.03
N TYR A 671 32.18 25.19 -70.78
CA TYR A 671 31.69 25.91 -69.60
C TYR A 671 32.44 27.24 -69.43
N LEU A 672 31.73 28.34 -69.16
CA LEU A 672 32.33 29.65 -68.90
C LEU A 672 32.20 30.05 -67.43
N THR A 673 30.97 30.26 -66.97
CA THR A 673 30.69 30.78 -65.63
C THR A 673 29.35 30.27 -65.09
N SER A 674 29.14 30.39 -63.79
CA SER A 674 27.82 30.24 -63.18
C SER A 674 27.53 31.43 -62.26
N SER A 675 26.26 31.80 -62.13
CA SER A 675 25.84 32.87 -61.22
C SER A 675 25.88 32.47 -59.74
N ARG A 676 26.05 31.16 -59.47
CA ARG A 676 26.23 30.60 -58.13
C ARG A 676 27.61 29.94 -58.01
N ALA A 677 28.18 29.96 -56.81
CA ALA A 677 29.41 29.24 -56.50
C ALA A 677 29.25 27.74 -56.83
N VAL A 678 30.23 27.18 -57.53
CA VAL A 678 30.17 25.84 -58.11
C VAL A 678 31.51 25.14 -57.93
N SER A 679 31.45 23.83 -57.64
CA SER A 679 32.61 22.94 -57.72
C SER A 679 32.61 22.25 -59.08
N VAL A 680 33.70 22.39 -59.84
CA VAL A 680 33.82 21.86 -61.20
C VAL A 680 34.75 20.66 -61.19
N ASN A 681 34.24 19.49 -61.56
CA ASN A 681 35.02 18.27 -61.72
C ASN A 681 34.79 17.65 -63.10
N GLY A 682 35.66 18.01 -64.06
CA GLY A 682 35.48 17.60 -65.45
C GLY A 682 34.21 18.20 -66.05
N ARG A 683 33.19 17.37 -66.24
CA ARG A 683 31.87 17.78 -66.79
C ARG A 683 30.81 18.01 -65.71
N GLU A 684 31.05 17.57 -64.49
CA GLU A 684 30.09 17.70 -63.40
C GLU A 684 30.29 19.05 -62.70
N LEU A 685 29.21 19.82 -62.64
CA LEU A 685 29.08 21.07 -61.90
C LEU A 685 28.24 20.80 -60.67
N THR A 686 28.86 20.79 -59.50
CA THR A 686 28.18 20.52 -58.22
C THR A 686 27.91 21.82 -57.48
N TYR A 687 26.65 22.04 -57.10
CA TYR A 687 26.17 23.17 -56.33
C TYR A 687 25.67 22.70 -54.97
N ASP A 688 26.25 23.25 -53.90
CA ASP A 688 25.73 23.11 -52.54
C ASP A 688 24.69 24.21 -52.29
N LEU A 689 23.42 23.80 -52.17
CA LEU A 689 22.33 24.72 -51.88
C LEU A 689 22.12 24.95 -50.37
N GLY A 690 22.68 24.11 -49.50
CA GLY A 690 22.47 24.15 -48.06
C GLY A 690 21.07 23.66 -47.67
N GLY A 691 20.31 24.50 -46.96
CA GLY A 691 18.92 24.20 -46.57
C GLY A 691 17.90 24.86 -47.50
N LEU A 692 16.81 24.15 -47.80
CA LEU A 692 15.69 24.67 -48.60
C LEU A 692 14.37 24.46 -47.86
N ALA A 693 13.77 25.55 -47.38
CA ALA A 693 12.51 25.51 -46.65
C ALA A 693 11.36 24.95 -47.52
N ALA A 694 10.35 24.36 -46.89
CA ALA A 694 9.14 23.91 -47.59
C ALA A 694 8.50 25.05 -48.38
N GLY A 695 8.17 24.80 -49.64
CA GLY A 695 7.64 25.76 -50.61
C GLY A 695 8.65 26.78 -51.16
N ALA A 696 9.92 26.76 -50.71
CA ALA A 696 10.93 27.68 -51.20
C ALA A 696 11.54 27.19 -52.52
N SER A 697 12.07 28.14 -53.30
CA SER A 697 12.77 27.87 -54.55
C SER A 697 14.09 28.63 -54.63
N VAL A 698 15.02 28.07 -55.41
CA VAL A 698 16.34 28.62 -55.70
C VAL A 698 16.55 28.54 -57.21
N THR A 699 17.00 29.65 -57.80
CA THR A 699 17.31 29.71 -59.24
C THR A 699 18.72 30.22 -59.46
N PHE A 700 19.46 29.61 -60.38
CA PHE A 700 20.78 30.06 -60.83
C PHE A 700 20.99 29.76 -62.32
N THR A 701 22.06 30.31 -62.90
CA THR A 701 22.36 30.20 -64.33
C THR A 701 23.75 29.62 -64.58
N ILE A 702 23.90 28.92 -65.70
CA ILE A 702 25.13 28.31 -66.18
C ILE A 702 25.39 28.86 -67.59
N THR A 703 26.45 29.63 -67.74
CA THR A 703 26.84 30.23 -69.04
C THR A 703 27.82 29.31 -69.75
N VAL A 704 27.52 29.00 -71.00
CA VAL A 704 28.32 28.09 -71.85
C VAL A 704 28.55 28.72 -73.22
N GLN A 705 29.62 28.29 -73.89
CA GLN A 705 29.89 28.65 -75.29
C GLN A 705 29.85 27.41 -76.16
N VAL A 706 29.14 27.47 -77.28
CA VAL A 706 29.13 26.39 -78.28
C VAL A 706 30.46 26.39 -79.03
N ASN A 707 31.09 25.22 -79.16
CA ASN A 707 32.33 25.07 -79.92
C ASN A 707 32.07 25.41 -81.40
N GLN A 708 32.99 26.13 -82.04
CA GLN A 708 32.79 26.66 -83.40
C GLN A 708 32.47 25.58 -84.45
N ASN A 709 32.95 24.36 -84.27
CA ASN A 709 32.79 23.26 -85.22
C ASN A 709 31.69 22.25 -84.83
N PHE A 710 30.86 22.56 -83.83
CA PHE A 710 29.82 21.64 -83.38
C PHE A 710 28.47 21.95 -84.04
N THR A 711 27.79 20.89 -84.50
CA THR A 711 26.36 20.92 -84.85
C THR A 711 25.68 19.66 -84.32
N GLY A 712 24.37 19.72 -84.13
CA GLY A 712 23.59 18.65 -83.50
C GLY A 712 22.98 19.10 -82.18
N THR A 713 22.58 18.15 -81.33
CA THR A 713 21.91 18.45 -80.06
C THR A 713 22.90 18.36 -78.91
N LEU A 714 22.93 19.40 -78.08
CA LEU A 714 23.60 19.41 -76.78
C LEU A 714 22.59 18.93 -75.74
N LEU A 715 22.86 17.81 -75.09
CA LEU A 715 22.04 17.34 -73.97
C LEU A 715 22.73 17.72 -72.66
N ASN A 716 22.08 18.55 -71.86
CA ASN A 716 22.57 18.91 -70.52
C ASN A 716 21.61 18.37 -69.45
N GLU A 717 22.12 17.57 -68.52
CA GLU A 717 21.32 16.86 -67.52
C GLU A 717 21.57 17.46 -66.13
N VAL A 718 20.52 17.61 -65.32
CA VAL A 718 20.62 18.10 -63.94
C VAL A 718 19.90 17.17 -62.98
N VAL A 719 20.51 16.90 -61.82
CA VAL A 719 19.93 16.10 -60.73
C VAL A 719 19.97 16.89 -59.44
N VAL A 720 18.92 16.80 -58.62
CA VAL A 720 18.88 17.35 -57.25
C VAL A 720 18.69 16.25 -56.20
N SER A 721 19.38 16.38 -55.05
CA SER A 721 19.25 15.47 -53.91
C SER A 721 19.40 16.20 -52.57
N ALA A 722 19.01 15.57 -51.46
CA ALA A 722 19.10 16.10 -50.09
C ALA A 722 19.18 14.96 -49.06
N ASN A 723 19.21 15.30 -47.76
CA ASN A 723 19.40 14.34 -46.67
C ASN A 723 18.12 13.66 -46.17
N GLU A 724 16.97 14.32 -46.30
CA GLU A 724 15.66 13.82 -45.85
C GLU A 724 15.05 12.84 -46.87
N GLU A 725 13.99 12.13 -46.47
CA GLU A 725 13.32 11.20 -47.36
C GLU A 725 12.51 11.94 -48.43
N GLU A 726 12.92 11.73 -49.68
CA GLU A 726 12.25 12.20 -50.89
C GLU A 726 11.00 11.35 -51.18
N THR A 727 9.87 12.02 -51.41
CA THR A 727 8.57 11.39 -51.64
C THR A 727 8.26 11.23 -53.14
N THR A 728 8.84 12.07 -53.98
CA THR A 728 8.66 12.05 -55.43
C THR A 728 10.02 12.12 -56.09
N TYR A 729 10.59 11.01 -56.59
CA TYR A 729 11.91 11.05 -57.25
C TYR A 729 11.85 11.47 -58.73
N ALA A 730 10.65 11.50 -59.33
CA ALA A 730 10.47 11.66 -60.77
C ALA A 730 10.76 13.07 -61.29
N ASN A 731 10.72 14.07 -60.41
CA ASN A 731 10.98 15.48 -60.67
C ASN A 731 12.37 15.93 -60.16
N ASN A 732 13.20 15.02 -59.66
CA ASN A 732 14.56 15.32 -59.19
C ASN A 732 15.60 15.29 -60.30
N HIS A 733 15.19 15.02 -61.53
CA HIS A 733 16.04 14.98 -62.70
C HIS A 733 15.37 15.69 -63.86
N ASP A 734 16.11 16.55 -64.53
CA ASP A 734 15.67 17.19 -65.76
C ASP A 734 16.80 17.22 -66.79
N ALA A 735 16.44 17.21 -68.06
CA ALA A 735 17.39 17.16 -69.17
C ALA A 735 16.96 18.12 -70.27
N GLU A 736 17.82 19.09 -70.57
CA GLU A 736 17.53 20.13 -71.54
C GLU A 736 18.31 19.90 -72.84
N PRO A 737 17.63 19.53 -73.95
CA PRO A 737 18.24 19.42 -75.26
C PRO A 737 18.26 20.76 -75.99
N THR A 738 19.45 21.29 -76.26
CA THR A 738 19.63 22.51 -77.08
C THR A 738 20.07 22.14 -78.49
N VAL A 739 19.35 22.58 -79.52
CA VAL A 739 19.72 22.33 -80.93
C VAL A 739 20.74 23.36 -81.40
N VAL A 740 21.91 22.88 -81.82
CA VAL A 740 22.92 23.69 -82.50
C VAL A 740 22.68 23.59 -84.01
N LYS A 741 22.15 24.67 -84.57
CA LYS A 741 21.80 24.76 -85.99
C LYS A 741 22.77 25.66 -86.74
N ILE A 742 23.20 25.17 -87.90
CA ILE A 742 23.92 25.97 -88.89
C ILE A 742 22.94 26.44 -89.96
N ASP A 743 22.93 27.74 -90.21
CA ASP A 743 22.21 28.34 -91.33
C ASP A 743 23.20 28.51 -92.50
N PRO A 744 22.83 28.13 -93.73
CA PRO A 744 23.73 28.27 -94.87
C PRO A 744 24.13 29.71 -95.14
N ALA A 745 25.40 29.93 -95.47
CA ALA A 745 25.92 31.20 -95.93
C ALA A 745 25.79 31.33 -97.46
N SER A 746 26.01 32.53 -97.98
CA SER A 746 26.14 32.79 -99.41
C SER A 746 27.26 33.78 -99.70
N LEU A 747 27.84 33.69 -100.90
CA LEU A 747 28.85 34.63 -101.39
C LEU A 747 28.49 35.04 -102.81
N ASP A 748 28.46 36.33 -103.11
CA ASP A 748 28.22 36.84 -104.46
C ASP A 748 29.07 38.06 -104.83
N GLY A 749 29.11 38.33 -106.14
CA GLY A 749 29.83 39.45 -106.72
C GLY A 749 29.65 39.55 -108.23
N TYR A 750 30.46 40.40 -108.87
CA TYR A 750 30.41 40.70 -110.29
C TYR A 750 31.79 40.63 -110.94
N VAL A 751 31.82 40.26 -112.21
CA VAL A 751 32.97 40.46 -113.11
C VAL A 751 32.58 41.48 -114.17
N TYR A 752 33.36 42.55 -114.30
CA TYR A 752 33.01 43.70 -115.13
C TYR A 752 34.26 44.35 -115.74
N VAL A 753 34.06 45.13 -116.80
CA VAL A 753 35.12 45.91 -117.42
C VAL A 753 35.36 47.16 -116.58
N ASP A 754 36.42 47.13 -115.78
CA ASP A 754 36.88 48.26 -114.98
C ASP A 754 37.69 49.20 -115.88
N LYS A 755 37.11 50.33 -116.27
CA LYS A 755 37.71 51.18 -117.31
C LYS A 755 38.81 52.08 -116.74
N ASP A 756 38.69 52.53 -115.50
CA ASP A 756 39.64 53.42 -114.84
C ASP A 756 40.50 52.71 -113.78
N ASN A 757 40.33 51.39 -113.66
CA ASN A 757 41.10 50.49 -112.79
C ASN A 757 41.01 50.89 -111.32
N ASP A 758 39.84 51.35 -110.88
CA ASP A 758 39.62 51.81 -109.51
C ASP A 758 39.13 50.70 -108.56
N GLY A 759 38.72 49.56 -109.11
CA GLY A 759 38.24 48.38 -108.41
C GLY A 759 36.76 48.46 -108.01
N ILE A 760 36.04 49.53 -108.33
CA ILE A 760 34.64 49.76 -107.96
C ILE A 760 33.77 49.58 -109.20
N LYS A 761 32.63 48.88 -109.07
CA LYS A 761 31.72 48.67 -110.20
C LYS A 761 30.81 49.88 -110.40
N ASP A 762 31.16 50.73 -111.36
CA ASP A 762 30.49 52.00 -111.62
C ASP A 762 29.30 51.90 -112.61
N GLY A 763 28.45 52.93 -112.57
CA GLY A 763 27.31 53.07 -113.47
C GLY A 763 27.76 53.33 -114.92
N GLY A 764 27.77 52.27 -115.75
CA GLY A 764 28.13 52.34 -117.17
C GLY A 764 29.23 51.38 -117.59
N GLU A 765 29.87 50.73 -116.62
CA GLU A 765 30.84 49.68 -116.86
C GLU A 765 30.17 48.40 -117.36
N LYS A 766 30.79 47.78 -118.36
CA LYS A 766 30.17 46.65 -119.07
C LYS A 766 30.36 45.37 -118.26
N PRO A 767 29.31 44.57 -118.07
CA PRO A 767 29.48 43.27 -117.44
C PRO A 767 30.26 42.31 -118.35
N ILE A 768 30.96 41.35 -117.75
CA ILE A 768 31.64 40.27 -118.47
C ILE A 768 30.96 38.96 -118.13
N ALA A 769 30.23 38.43 -119.12
CA ALA A 769 29.51 37.17 -119.00
C ALA A 769 30.40 35.96 -119.31
N ALA A 770 29.98 34.78 -118.83
CA ALA A 770 30.62 33.49 -119.06
C ALA A 770 32.08 33.38 -118.54
N VAL A 771 32.41 34.13 -117.49
CA VAL A 771 33.68 34.01 -116.74
C VAL A 771 33.52 32.91 -115.70
N ILE A 772 34.50 32.01 -115.59
CA ILE A 772 34.48 30.92 -114.61
C ILE A 772 35.06 31.41 -113.28
N LEU A 773 34.30 31.27 -112.20
CA LEU A 773 34.73 31.52 -110.83
C LEU A 773 34.83 30.20 -110.08
N THR A 774 35.96 29.95 -109.43
CA THR A 774 36.23 28.78 -108.61
C THR A 774 36.39 29.18 -107.15
N LEU A 775 35.40 28.84 -106.32
CA LEU A 775 35.47 28.97 -104.88
C LEU A 775 36.20 27.75 -104.28
N THR A 776 37.28 27.98 -103.55
CA THR A 776 38.05 26.96 -102.80
C THR A 776 38.17 27.37 -101.34
N GLY A 777 38.17 26.44 -100.40
CA GLY A 777 38.38 26.78 -98.99
C GLY A 777 38.14 25.60 -98.07
N THR A 778 37.96 25.89 -96.79
CA THR A 778 37.58 24.92 -95.76
C THR A 778 36.32 25.37 -95.05
N ASP A 779 35.33 24.48 -94.94
CA ASP A 779 34.17 24.75 -94.12
C ASP A 779 34.50 24.76 -92.61
N ILE A 780 33.53 25.11 -91.77
CA ILE A 780 33.67 25.21 -90.31
C ILE A 780 33.95 23.85 -89.64
N PHE A 781 33.75 22.74 -90.35
CA PHE A 781 34.11 21.39 -89.91
C PHE A 781 35.51 20.98 -90.38
N GLY A 782 36.21 21.85 -91.10
CA GLY A 782 37.53 21.62 -91.67
C GLY A 782 37.52 20.83 -92.99
N ALA A 783 36.35 20.57 -93.59
CA ALA A 783 36.27 19.88 -94.87
C ALA A 783 36.63 20.83 -96.01
N SER A 784 37.49 20.38 -96.93
CA SER A 784 37.83 21.16 -98.11
C SER A 784 36.63 21.26 -99.05
N VAL A 785 36.33 22.48 -99.48
CA VAL A 785 35.23 22.79 -100.41
C VAL A 785 35.84 23.33 -101.70
N THR A 786 35.34 22.85 -102.84
CA THR A 786 35.64 23.41 -104.16
C THR A 786 34.34 23.48 -104.96
N ARG A 787 33.99 24.67 -105.46
CA ARG A 787 32.79 24.90 -106.28
C ARG A 787 33.13 25.82 -107.43
N THR A 788 32.52 25.59 -108.58
CA THR A 788 32.63 26.48 -109.74
C THR A 788 31.28 27.09 -110.09
N THR A 789 31.27 28.34 -110.52
CA THR A 789 30.11 29.00 -111.13
C THR A 789 30.57 29.80 -112.35
N VAL A 790 29.62 30.30 -113.13
CA VAL A 790 29.91 31.19 -114.27
C VAL A 790 29.12 32.48 -114.13
N THR A 791 29.70 33.60 -114.57
CA THR A 791 28.97 34.86 -114.60
C THR A 791 27.81 34.81 -115.59
N ASP A 792 26.68 35.40 -115.20
CA ASP A 792 25.52 35.57 -116.06
C ASP A 792 25.72 36.70 -117.09
N ALA A 793 24.67 37.01 -117.88
CA ALA A 793 24.72 38.09 -118.88
C ALA A 793 24.99 39.48 -118.28
N ASN A 794 24.74 39.67 -116.99
CA ASN A 794 24.99 40.89 -116.23
C ASN A 794 26.33 40.84 -115.47
N GLY A 795 27.17 39.83 -115.73
CA GLY A 795 28.46 39.68 -115.08
C GLY A 795 28.36 39.19 -113.64
N TYR A 796 27.16 38.86 -113.15
CA TYR A 796 26.93 38.47 -111.76
C TYR A 796 27.28 37.00 -111.56
N TYR A 797 27.89 36.68 -110.43
CA TYR A 797 28.12 35.31 -109.97
C TYR A 797 27.69 35.15 -108.51
N SER A 798 27.27 33.94 -108.14
CA SER A 798 26.95 33.62 -106.76
C SER A 798 27.23 32.16 -106.40
N PHE A 799 27.57 31.97 -105.13
CA PHE A 799 27.69 30.71 -104.43
C PHE A 799 26.67 30.70 -103.30
N ALA A 800 25.49 30.14 -103.55
CA ALA A 800 24.44 29.94 -102.56
C ALA A 800 24.62 28.64 -101.77
N ASN A 801 24.03 28.55 -100.57
CA ASN A 801 24.05 27.37 -99.70
C ASN A 801 25.46 26.89 -99.37
N LEU A 802 26.36 27.83 -99.06
CA LEU A 802 27.68 27.50 -98.53
C LEU A 802 27.55 27.08 -97.07
N VAL A 803 28.26 26.03 -96.69
CA VAL A 803 28.49 25.79 -95.26
C VAL A 803 29.35 26.97 -94.76
N PRO A 804 29.07 27.56 -93.59
CA PRO A 804 29.99 28.52 -92.96
C PRO A 804 31.44 28.01 -92.96
N GLY A 805 32.41 28.89 -93.07
CA GLY A 805 33.82 28.53 -93.24
C GLY A 805 34.68 29.65 -93.82
N THR A 806 35.92 29.32 -94.16
CA THR A 806 36.88 30.26 -94.77
C THR A 806 37.13 29.87 -96.22
N TYR A 807 36.82 30.77 -97.13
CA TYR A 807 36.84 30.56 -98.56
C TYR A 807 37.72 31.55 -99.32
N HIS A 808 38.06 31.20 -100.53
CA HIS A 808 38.78 31.98 -101.52
C HIS A 808 38.01 31.84 -102.83
N VAL A 809 37.85 32.92 -103.60
CA VAL A 809 37.27 32.88 -104.95
C VAL A 809 38.37 33.19 -105.94
N ASN A 810 38.59 32.30 -106.90
CA ASN A 810 39.55 32.49 -107.98
C ASN A 810 38.79 32.68 -109.28
N GLN A 811 39.11 33.73 -110.03
CA GLN A 811 38.62 33.95 -111.36
C GLN A 811 39.53 33.29 -112.40
N THR A 812 38.92 32.67 -113.41
CA THR A 812 39.65 32.31 -114.63
C THR A 812 39.72 33.51 -115.56
N GLN A 813 40.92 34.08 -115.69
CA GLN A 813 41.19 35.27 -116.51
C GLN A 813 40.49 35.22 -117.89
N PRO A 814 39.55 36.13 -118.18
CA PRO A 814 38.91 36.21 -119.48
C PRO A 814 39.93 36.59 -120.57
N THR A 815 40.07 35.79 -121.62
CA THR A 815 41.16 35.92 -122.63
C THR A 815 41.20 37.24 -123.40
N LYS A 816 40.17 38.08 -123.32
CA LYS A 816 40.07 39.39 -123.99
C LYS A 816 40.45 40.56 -123.07
N TYR A 817 40.67 40.27 -121.80
CA TYR A 817 40.89 41.25 -120.75
C TYR A 817 42.20 40.93 -120.03
N LYS A 818 42.75 41.93 -119.37
CA LYS A 818 43.84 41.79 -118.41
C LYS A 818 43.25 41.96 -117.02
N ASP A 819 43.84 41.25 -116.08
CA ASP A 819 43.65 41.44 -114.65
C ASP A 819 43.68 42.93 -114.27
N GLY A 820 42.69 43.37 -113.49
CA GLY A 820 42.55 44.73 -112.99
C GLY A 820 42.51 44.76 -111.47
N LYS A 821 41.79 45.71 -110.88
CA LYS A 821 41.63 45.74 -109.42
C LYS A 821 40.35 45.04 -109.00
N ASP A 822 40.47 44.22 -107.96
CA ASP A 822 39.32 43.57 -107.34
C ASP A 822 38.81 44.36 -106.13
N THR A 823 37.52 44.21 -105.86
CA THR A 823 36.90 44.66 -104.61
C THR A 823 36.69 43.47 -103.69
N VAL A 824 37.32 43.55 -102.51
CA VAL A 824 36.91 42.74 -101.36
C VAL A 824 35.53 43.25 -100.95
N GLY A 825 34.54 42.34 -100.94
CA GLY A 825 33.15 42.69 -100.65
C GLY A 825 32.93 43.17 -99.22
N ASN A 826 31.70 43.05 -98.71
CA ASN A 826 31.43 43.43 -97.33
C ASN A 826 32.25 42.56 -96.35
N THR A 827 33.31 43.12 -95.76
CA THR A 827 34.08 42.40 -94.74
C THR A 827 33.29 42.35 -93.44
N PHE A 828 33.13 41.15 -92.88
CA PHE A 828 32.73 40.97 -91.49
C PHE A 828 33.93 41.32 -90.59
N ASN A 829 33.78 42.30 -89.69
CA ASN A 829 34.71 42.49 -88.57
C ASN A 829 33.90 42.40 -87.27
N LEU A 830 34.49 41.71 -86.28
CA LEU A 830 33.92 41.27 -85.00
C LEU A 830 33.39 42.37 -84.05
N LEU A 831 33.21 43.61 -84.50
CA LEU A 831 32.80 44.74 -83.65
C LEU A 831 31.77 45.71 -84.25
N GLY A 832 31.07 45.36 -85.35
CA GLY A 832 29.86 46.09 -85.73
C GLY A 832 30.03 47.58 -86.09
N GLU A 833 31.21 48.00 -86.55
CA GLU A 833 31.42 49.33 -87.11
C GLU A 833 31.95 49.26 -88.54
N MET A 834 31.29 50.01 -89.42
CA MET A 834 31.65 50.21 -90.81
C MET A 834 32.94 51.05 -90.88
N LEU A 835 34.11 50.41 -91.04
CA LEU A 835 35.37 51.11 -91.32
C LEU A 835 35.38 51.62 -92.77
N ILE A 836 34.63 52.70 -93.05
CA ILE A 836 34.99 53.59 -94.16
C ILE A 836 36.15 54.44 -93.67
N ASN A 837 37.39 54.00 -93.90
CA ASN A 837 38.54 54.89 -93.78
C ASN A 837 39.18 55.10 -95.15
N LYS A 838 38.79 56.23 -95.77
CA LYS A 838 39.61 56.96 -96.76
C LYS A 838 41.06 56.94 -96.28
N ASN A 839 41.96 56.31 -97.04
CA ASN A 839 43.43 56.53 -97.10
C ASN A 839 44.37 55.31 -96.91
N GLY A 840 43.90 54.07 -96.89
CA GLY A 840 44.76 52.91 -97.19
C GLY A 840 45.81 52.50 -96.14
N PHE A 841 46.09 51.19 -96.17
CA PHE A 841 47.20 50.46 -95.53
C PHE A 841 47.09 50.21 -94.01
N LEU A 842 46.78 48.96 -93.64
CA LEU A 842 47.65 47.90 -93.06
C LEU A 842 46.81 46.61 -93.14
N GLY A 843 47.16 45.59 -93.92
CA GLY A 843 48.28 44.71 -93.61
C GLY A 843 47.78 43.25 -93.49
N LEU A 844 47.02 42.78 -94.48
CA LEU A 844 47.05 41.39 -94.89
C LEU A 844 47.46 41.42 -96.37
N ASP A 845 48.73 41.15 -96.61
CA ASP A 845 49.25 40.85 -97.94
C ASP A 845 48.60 39.54 -98.42
N THR A 846 47.49 39.66 -99.13
CA THR A 846 47.49 39.13 -100.49
C THR A 846 47.27 40.33 -101.40
N VAL A 847 48.37 41.03 -101.64
CA VAL A 847 48.68 41.53 -102.96
C VAL A 847 48.18 40.46 -103.93
N GLY A 848 47.43 40.83 -104.97
CA GLY A 848 47.29 39.96 -106.14
C GLY A 848 48.72 39.52 -106.48
N ASN A 849 49.04 38.29 -106.10
CA ASN A 849 50.35 37.75 -106.33
C ASN A 849 50.39 37.63 -107.85
N ASP A 850 51.08 38.57 -108.48
CA ASP A 850 51.50 38.57 -109.88
C ASP A 850 52.42 37.36 -110.21
N ASN A 851 52.28 36.26 -109.45
CA ASN A 851 52.41 34.93 -110.02
C ASN A 851 51.31 34.80 -111.08
N ALA A 852 51.76 35.03 -112.29
CA ALA A 852 51.13 34.96 -113.61
C ALA A 852 49.98 33.95 -113.90
N ASP A 853 49.31 33.30 -112.95
CA ASP A 853 48.31 32.26 -113.22
C ASP A 853 47.05 32.22 -112.30
N ALA A 854 46.80 33.11 -111.32
CA ALA A 854 45.53 33.08 -110.56
C ALA A 854 45.04 34.44 -109.98
N ASP A 855 44.12 35.07 -110.70
CA ASP A 855 43.26 36.19 -110.29
C ASP A 855 42.29 35.72 -109.16
N SER A 856 42.38 36.30 -107.94
CA SER A 856 41.71 35.74 -106.75
C SER A 856 41.47 36.69 -105.54
N ILE A 857 40.33 36.52 -104.86
CA ILE A 857 40.01 37.12 -103.54
C ILE A 857 40.07 36.04 -102.44
N GLN A 858 40.82 36.29 -101.37
CA GLN A 858 41.22 35.27 -100.40
C GLN A 858 40.74 35.56 -98.96
N GLN A 859 40.69 34.51 -98.11
CA GLN A 859 40.34 34.56 -96.68
C GLN A 859 38.94 35.13 -96.33
N ILE A 860 37.96 34.81 -97.16
CA ILE A 860 36.57 35.19 -96.98
C ILE A 860 35.95 34.31 -95.90
N THR A 861 35.76 34.87 -94.70
CA THR A 861 35.14 34.15 -93.58
C THR A 861 33.64 34.34 -93.60
N LEU A 862 32.89 33.24 -93.67
CA LEU A 862 31.44 33.20 -93.69
C LEU A 862 30.91 32.55 -92.41
N ASP A 863 30.18 33.31 -91.60
CA ASP A 863 29.48 32.80 -90.43
C ASP A 863 28.12 32.18 -90.78
N SER A 864 27.53 31.45 -89.82
CA SER A 864 26.20 30.84 -89.94
C SER A 864 25.11 31.87 -90.30
N GLY A 865 24.56 31.71 -91.51
CA GLY A 865 23.52 32.56 -92.10
C GLY A 865 24.03 33.86 -92.73
N TYR A 866 25.35 34.04 -92.86
CA TYR A 866 25.93 35.26 -93.41
C TYR A 866 25.82 35.33 -94.94
N ALA A 867 25.45 36.50 -95.47
CA ALA A 867 25.42 36.77 -96.90
C ALA A 867 26.55 37.75 -97.27
N ALA A 868 27.65 37.19 -97.75
CA ALA A 868 28.77 37.92 -98.32
C ALA A 868 28.41 38.44 -99.71
N LYS A 869 28.57 39.74 -99.94
CA LYS A 869 28.17 40.44 -101.17
C LYS A 869 29.29 41.31 -101.69
N ASP A 870 29.22 41.59 -102.99
CA ASP A 870 30.08 42.53 -103.71
C ASP A 870 31.56 42.14 -103.73
N TYR A 871 31.86 40.83 -103.75
CA TYR A 871 33.22 40.34 -103.98
C TYR A 871 33.52 40.40 -105.49
N ASN A 872 33.95 41.55 -105.98
CA ASN A 872 33.94 41.83 -107.42
C ASN A 872 35.33 41.73 -108.04
N PHE A 873 35.40 41.28 -109.29
CA PHE A 873 36.61 41.23 -110.11
C PHE A 873 36.54 42.28 -111.22
N GLY A 874 37.48 43.21 -111.23
CA GLY A 874 37.52 44.33 -112.18
C GLY A 874 38.54 44.06 -113.29
N GLU A 875 38.09 44.07 -114.55
CA GLU A 875 38.89 43.65 -115.70
C GLU A 875 39.25 44.79 -116.67
N LEU A 876 40.51 44.89 -117.06
CA LEU A 876 40.98 45.88 -118.03
C LEU A 876 40.85 45.38 -119.48
N ALA A 877 40.19 46.15 -120.33
CA ALA A 877 40.09 45.83 -121.76
C ALA A 877 41.45 45.89 -122.47
N VAL A 878 41.83 44.82 -123.18
CA VAL A 878 43.05 44.83 -124.01
C VAL A 878 42.82 45.65 -125.29
N THR A 879 43.38 46.85 -125.35
CA THR A 879 43.40 47.66 -126.58
C THR A 879 44.61 47.27 -127.45
N THR A 880 44.36 46.60 -128.59
CA THR A 880 45.37 46.46 -129.64
C THR A 880 45.50 47.77 -130.43
N SER A 881 46.43 48.64 -130.05
CA SER A 881 46.83 49.81 -130.85
C SER A 881 47.73 49.38 -132.03
N LYS A 882 47.28 49.63 -133.26
CA LYS A 882 48.12 49.62 -134.47
C LYS A 882 48.05 51.02 -135.10
N VAL A 883 49.11 51.81 -134.93
CA VAL A 883 49.32 53.08 -135.64
C VAL A 883 50.64 53.02 -136.42
N ASP A 884 50.49 53.05 -137.74
CA ASP A 884 51.34 53.59 -138.82
C ASP A 884 52.88 53.67 -138.67
N PHE A 885 53.58 52.95 -139.56
CA PHE A 885 54.88 53.36 -140.11
C PHE A 885 54.67 54.06 -141.47
N ILE A 886 55.22 55.27 -141.60
CA ILE A 886 55.15 56.19 -142.75
C ILE A 886 56.24 55.87 -143.83
N ARG A 887 55.90 56.18 -145.08
CA ARG A 887 56.53 56.07 -146.45
C ARG A 887 57.96 56.71 -146.64
N PRO A 888 58.57 56.82 -147.87
CA PRO A 888 59.02 55.85 -148.91
C PRO A 888 60.46 56.13 -149.57
N ILE A 889 60.86 55.29 -150.56
CA ILE A 889 61.80 55.48 -151.74
C ILE A 889 63.33 55.11 -151.68
N PHE A 890 63.65 54.02 -152.41
CA PHE A 890 64.79 53.63 -153.29
C PHE A 890 66.28 54.04 -153.09
N TYR A 891 67.21 53.05 -153.23
CA TYR A 891 68.17 52.91 -154.36
C TYR A 891 68.91 51.54 -154.41
N ARG A 892 69.06 51.03 -155.65
CA ARG A 892 69.87 49.91 -156.20
C ARG A 892 69.51 48.45 -155.91
#